data_AF-A0A3N7A5P8-F1
#
_entry.id   AF-A0A3N7A5P8-F1
#
_cell.length_a   1.000
_cell.length_b   1.000
_cell.length_c   1.000
_cell.angle_alpha   90.00
_cell.angle_beta   90.00
_cell.angle_gamma   90.00
#
_symmetry.space_group_name_H-M   'P 1'
#
loop_
_entity.id
_entity.type
_entity.pdbx_description
1 polymer ?
#
loop_
_entity_poly.entity_id
_entity_poly.type
_entity_poly.pdbx_seq_one_letter_code
_entity_poly.pdbx_strand_id
1 'polypeptide(L)'
;MLFTQNARQCQGSFFRSTTRLLRVLLCYSPSLLLLFLFALVLIALPQGSDLLLSTLESSHWYSGIMVLTALLFWSYMLWYSGRIVSYCKAGIYLQSSRLMFHLPRILGFYVYAIVILGFICSSGSYALLWIKENSLPILLISIPIAYSVLHRAIRKFSDQFQKQYGSKGLINLFHIVFILDFVFIISTAFYKNTPLTMTGTVAIMQLCYLFLIINRKRLRANYLPKKWQQLSQKLLDIIFRSVQQPIPQTENHTFILLQVLALVASAIFIAAIIQPSVAAALGSIAILMLAFGFYTGLCNLIAVLSTIYKINILFFLLLCFLIGAQLNDPHKINTVSVANLDYSQRPSFRQYLYQWLSRHQQELDCDTIQQIPMIFIHSDGGASRSGYWVAAVLNRIDSLSHYKLDQNLFALSGASGGSLGNATFFSLLYLRKYSAISCSPEQAKLFLETDFLSYPLVRMLGTDVVNYIYPILPDRSRALEQGIEYGGGNKNPFGAFFAAPISTALSADKDHYLLPILCLNTTRMQDARPGIIGTVKLDSLSYGQRLDVLSLLPPGQDIRWSTAVVLGARFPYISPAGAISEMGAGQNQEHYFVDGGYFDNSGAGIIHEMILELEDLLANDPYLQRRYGTHLSKIKYQVLHISNSPKRLATFTPVNALLNDLAAPLITLIGSYSAQTSANDYRLKAYIEQIEKQKHGGNASVCPAYFELNLYSRDTISQNEYYPMNWVISTSSLKRMQQRLQQHPGIPLFAAYLDSLIPATNKSNFIHKPLNPYLYGLTNLSSQTSFSGLPDTGAQPRD
;
A
#
# COMPACT_ATOMS: atom_id res chain seq x y z
N MET A 1 25.06 51.48 16.37
CA MET A 1 26.47 51.39 16.80
C MET A 1 26.53 50.96 18.28
N LEU A 2 25.88 49.84 18.64
CA LEU A 2 25.87 49.22 19.98
C LEU A 2 25.91 47.68 19.89
N PHE A 3 26.37 47.15 18.74
CA PHE A 3 26.32 45.72 18.40
C PHE A 3 27.69 45.09 18.15
N THR A 4 28.79 45.81 18.40
CA THR A 4 30.15 45.38 18.02
C THR A 4 31.03 44.92 19.19
N GLN A 5 30.59 45.02 20.46
CA GLN A 5 31.45 44.68 21.60
C GLN A 5 31.30 43.27 22.19
N ASN A 6 30.29 42.47 21.83
CA ASN A 6 30.13 41.10 22.34
C ASN A 6 30.58 39.98 21.38
N ALA A 7 31.25 40.31 20.28
CA ALA A 7 31.69 39.31 19.29
C ALA A 7 33.06 38.65 19.60
N ARG A 8 33.69 39.00 20.73
CA ARG A 8 34.98 38.42 21.15
C ARG A 8 34.93 37.94 22.60
N GLN A 9 34.14 36.91 22.89
CA GLN A 9 34.40 36.05 24.05
C GLN A 9 33.64 34.73 23.91
N CYS A 10 34.32 33.64 24.30
CA CYS A 10 33.90 32.24 24.32
C CYS A 10 34.02 31.45 23.01
N GLN A 11 35.27 31.15 22.61
CA GLN A 11 35.59 29.78 22.19
C GLN A 11 35.19 28.84 23.34
N GLY A 12 33.98 28.29 23.29
CA GLY A 12 33.54 27.30 24.28
C GLY A 12 34.29 25.99 24.06
N SER A 13 34.51 25.23 25.14
CA SER A 13 34.97 23.85 25.06
C SER A 13 34.17 23.06 24.01
N PHE A 14 34.80 22.05 23.40
CA PHE A 14 34.15 21.15 22.43
C PHE A 14 32.71 20.77 22.86
N PHE A 15 32.54 20.36 24.12
CA PHE A 15 31.25 20.00 24.70
C PHE A 15 30.20 21.13 24.69
N ARG A 16 30.59 22.39 24.94
CA ARG A 16 29.65 23.53 24.86
C ARG A 16 29.21 23.78 23.42
N SER A 17 30.11 23.62 22.45
CA SER A 17 29.79 23.76 21.02
C SER A 17 28.86 22.64 20.56
N THR A 18 29.13 21.40 20.95
CA THR A 18 28.27 20.24 20.68
C THR A 18 26.88 20.39 21.32
N THR A 19 26.82 20.85 22.57
CA THR A 19 25.54 21.10 23.26
C THR A 19 24.70 22.16 22.54
N ARG A 20 25.33 23.24 22.05
CA ARG A 20 24.63 24.27 21.26
C ARG A 20 24.09 23.70 19.95
N LEU A 21 24.89 22.89 19.25
CA LEU A 21 24.45 22.22 18.03
C LEU A 21 23.25 21.31 18.28
N LEU A 22 23.31 20.45 19.30
CA LEU A 22 22.20 19.55 19.66
C LEU A 22 20.94 20.32 20.02
N ARG A 23 21.04 21.42 20.79
CA ARG A 23 19.88 22.27 21.10
C ARG A 23 19.25 22.89 19.85
N VAL A 24 20.07 23.30 18.88
CA VAL A 24 19.55 23.80 17.59
C VAL A 24 18.86 22.68 16.83
N LEU A 25 19.45 21.48 16.73
CA LEU A 25 18.83 20.35 16.04
C LEU A 25 17.51 19.93 16.69
N LEU A 26 17.43 19.93 18.02
CA LEU A 26 16.20 19.61 18.76
C LEU A 26 15.04 20.56 18.43
N CYS A 27 15.31 21.85 18.15
CA CYS A 27 14.29 22.80 17.71
C CYS A 27 13.63 22.43 16.38
N TYR A 28 14.32 21.68 15.52
CA TYR A 28 13.83 21.25 14.21
C TYR A 28 13.64 19.73 14.14
N SER A 29 13.55 19.06 15.30
CA SER A 29 13.44 17.61 15.37
C SER A 29 12.28 17.04 14.53
N PRO A 30 11.06 17.63 14.46
CA PRO A 30 10.01 17.09 13.60
C PRO A 30 10.38 17.15 12.12
N SER A 31 10.96 18.27 11.68
CA SER A 31 11.39 18.45 10.29
C SER A 31 12.54 17.52 9.90
N LEU A 32 13.51 17.32 10.81
CA LEU A 32 14.62 16.38 10.61
C LEU A 32 14.13 14.93 10.55
N LEU A 33 13.17 14.56 11.42
CA LEU A 33 12.57 13.24 11.42
C LEU A 33 11.83 12.95 10.11
N LEU A 34 11.01 13.89 9.63
CA LEU A 34 10.29 13.72 8.35
C LEU A 34 11.26 13.60 7.16
N LEU A 35 12.35 14.38 7.12
CA LEU A 35 13.38 14.24 6.09
C LEU A 35 14.11 12.89 6.17
N PHE A 36 14.41 12.41 7.38
CA PHE A 36 15.03 11.10 7.58
C PHE A 36 14.12 9.98 7.09
N LEU A 37 12.84 9.99 7.50
CA LEU A 37 11.84 9.02 7.03
C LEU A 37 11.69 9.07 5.51
N PHE A 38 11.68 10.26 4.93
CA PHE A 38 11.58 10.44 3.48
C PHE A 38 12.80 9.87 2.73
N ALA A 39 14.02 10.10 3.25
CA ALA A 39 15.23 9.50 2.69
C ALA A 39 15.22 7.97 2.80
N LEU A 40 14.78 7.43 3.95
CA LEU A 40 14.65 6.00 4.16
C LEU A 40 13.68 5.39 3.14
N VAL A 41 12.51 6.01 2.94
CA VAL A 41 11.49 5.53 2.00
C VAL A 41 12.02 5.57 0.56
N LEU A 42 12.60 6.67 0.09
CA LEU A 42 12.98 6.82 -1.32
C LEU A 42 14.30 6.14 -1.71
N ILE A 43 15.25 6.03 -0.79
CA ILE A 43 16.62 5.58 -1.11
C ILE A 43 16.87 4.16 -0.60
N ALA A 44 16.48 3.87 0.65
CA ALA A 44 16.79 2.59 1.28
C ALA A 44 15.78 1.50 0.89
N LEU A 45 14.49 1.84 0.84
CA LEU A 45 13.44 0.88 0.51
C LEU A 45 13.26 0.74 -1.02
N PRO A 46 13.35 -0.48 -1.56
CA PRO A 46 13.07 -0.69 -2.99
C PRO A 46 11.64 -0.32 -3.39
N GLN A 47 10.69 -0.40 -2.46
CA GLN A 47 9.32 0.05 -2.63
C GLN A 47 9.26 1.52 -3.07
N GLY A 48 10.05 2.41 -2.45
CA GLY A 48 10.07 3.83 -2.81
C GLY A 48 10.69 4.07 -4.19
N SER A 49 11.68 3.27 -4.59
CA SER A 49 12.23 3.30 -5.94
C SER A 49 11.16 2.95 -6.99
N ASP A 50 10.31 1.96 -6.72
CA ASP A 50 9.23 1.59 -7.64
C ASP A 50 8.13 2.66 -7.71
N LEU A 51 7.84 3.34 -6.59
CA LEU A 51 6.91 4.48 -6.57
C LEU A 51 7.43 5.67 -7.40
N LEU A 52 8.75 5.94 -7.36
CA LEU A 52 9.38 6.95 -8.22
C LEU A 52 9.28 6.56 -9.70
N LEU A 53 9.53 5.29 -10.04
CA LEU A 53 9.34 4.78 -11.42
C LEU A 53 7.88 4.87 -11.87
N SER A 54 6.92 4.53 -11.01
CA SER A 54 5.48 4.65 -11.30
C SER A 54 5.09 6.09 -11.63
N THR A 55 5.73 7.08 -10.99
CA THR A 55 5.49 8.50 -11.29
C THR A 55 5.98 8.86 -12.69
N LEU A 56 7.15 8.36 -13.08
CA LEU A 56 7.76 8.58 -14.41
C LEU A 56 6.95 7.91 -15.53
N GLU A 57 6.34 6.77 -15.23
CA GLU A 57 5.67 5.91 -16.21
C GLU A 57 4.17 6.18 -16.34
N SER A 58 3.60 6.98 -15.44
CA SER A 58 2.21 7.42 -15.50
C SER A 58 1.88 7.99 -16.89
N SER A 59 0.78 7.53 -17.47
CA SER A 59 0.24 8.04 -18.73
C SER A 59 -0.39 9.43 -18.60
N HIS A 60 -0.66 9.87 -17.37
CA HIS A 60 -1.27 11.18 -17.10
C HIS A 60 -0.25 12.31 -17.21
N TRP A 61 -0.57 13.33 -18.03
CA TRP A 61 0.25 14.52 -18.24
C TRP A 61 0.53 15.33 -16.96
N TYR A 62 -0.30 15.18 -15.93
CA TYR A 62 -0.20 15.95 -14.69
C TYR A 62 0.63 15.28 -13.58
N SER A 63 1.10 14.04 -13.74
CA SER A 63 1.79 13.32 -12.65
C SER A 63 3.07 14.04 -12.18
N GLY A 64 3.89 14.49 -13.13
CA GLY A 64 5.09 15.29 -12.87
C GLY A 64 4.77 16.61 -12.19
N ILE A 65 3.71 17.30 -12.65
CA ILE A 65 3.23 18.55 -12.05
C ILE A 65 2.87 18.35 -10.58
N MET A 66 2.11 17.30 -10.24
CA MET A 66 1.68 17.04 -8.86
C MET A 66 2.88 16.82 -7.93
N VAL A 67 3.84 15.98 -8.34
CA VAL A 67 5.04 15.69 -7.54
C VAL A 67 5.92 16.94 -7.38
N LEU A 68 6.20 17.67 -8.45
CA LEU A 68 7.05 18.85 -8.37
C LEU A 68 6.38 20.01 -7.61
N THR A 69 5.06 20.15 -7.70
CA THR A 69 4.30 21.14 -6.91
C THR A 69 4.31 20.78 -5.43
N ALA A 70 4.10 19.51 -5.07
CA ALA A 70 4.18 19.04 -3.69
C ALA A 70 5.59 19.20 -3.11
N LEU A 71 6.62 18.95 -3.93
CA LEU A 71 8.03 19.17 -3.60
C LEU A 71 8.33 20.64 -3.31
N LEU A 72 7.89 21.56 -4.17
CA LEU A 72 8.03 23.00 -3.99
C LEU A 72 7.30 23.48 -2.72
N PHE A 73 6.08 23.01 -2.50
CA PHE A 73 5.31 23.32 -1.31
C PHE A 73 6.05 22.88 -0.04
N TRP A 74 6.51 21.63 0.02
CA TRP A 74 7.17 21.11 1.22
C TRP A 74 8.52 21.79 1.49
N SER A 75 9.32 22.06 0.45
CA SER A 75 10.59 22.77 0.60
C SER A 75 10.38 24.18 1.16
N TYR A 76 9.34 24.89 0.69
CA TYR A 76 8.97 26.21 1.17
C TYR A 76 8.44 26.15 2.61
N MET A 77 7.63 25.14 2.94
CA MET A 77 7.14 24.89 4.30
C MET A 77 8.30 24.69 5.29
N LEU A 78 9.26 23.81 5.00
CA LEU A 78 10.44 23.56 5.85
C LEU A 78 11.23 24.83 6.10
N TRP A 79 11.45 25.61 5.06
CA TRP A 79 12.22 26.82 5.16
C TRP A 79 11.51 27.92 5.95
N TYR A 80 10.29 28.28 5.57
CA TYR A 80 9.65 29.46 6.13
C TYR A 80 9.12 29.19 7.55
N SER A 81 8.41 28.08 7.76
CA SER A 81 7.91 27.72 9.09
C SER A 81 9.06 27.49 10.08
N GLY A 82 10.16 26.86 9.64
CA GLY A 82 11.37 26.70 10.45
C GLY A 82 11.99 28.05 10.84
N ARG A 83 11.95 29.06 9.96
CA ARG A 83 12.42 30.41 10.33
C ARG A 83 11.56 31.08 11.38
N ILE A 84 10.24 30.89 11.34
CA ILE A 84 9.35 31.41 12.39
C ILE A 84 9.68 30.77 13.74
N VAL A 85 9.98 29.46 13.76
CA VAL A 85 10.52 28.78 14.96
C VAL A 85 11.82 29.44 15.42
N SER A 86 12.72 29.80 14.48
CA SER A 86 13.97 30.50 14.83
C SER A 86 13.73 31.82 15.56
N TYR A 87 12.74 32.61 15.11
CA TYR A 87 12.39 33.89 15.72
C TYR A 87 11.77 33.71 17.11
N CYS A 88 10.95 32.68 17.30
CA CYS A 88 10.30 32.42 18.59
C CYS A 88 11.28 31.91 19.66
N LYS A 89 12.36 31.22 19.26
CA LYS A 89 13.40 30.70 20.17
C LYS A 89 14.58 31.68 20.34
N ALA A 90 14.28 32.93 20.73
CA ALA A 90 15.25 34.03 20.82
C ALA A 90 16.52 33.70 21.62
N GLY A 91 16.40 33.00 22.75
CA GLY A 91 17.56 32.59 23.57
C GLY A 91 18.56 31.70 22.83
N ILE A 92 18.07 30.73 22.06
CA ILE A 92 18.92 29.83 21.24
C ILE A 92 19.44 30.58 20.01
N TYR A 93 18.62 31.45 19.42
CA TYR A 93 19.03 32.28 18.29
C TYR A 93 20.21 33.20 18.65
N LEU A 94 20.22 33.81 19.84
CA LEU A 94 21.35 34.64 20.30
C LEU A 94 22.63 33.81 20.48
N GLN A 95 22.51 32.57 20.94
CA GLN A 95 23.67 31.68 21.15
C GLN A 95 24.22 31.08 19.84
N SER A 96 23.40 30.95 18.80
CA SER A 96 23.77 30.23 17.57
C SER A 96 23.06 30.79 16.32
N SER A 97 23.14 32.11 16.14
CA SER A 97 22.43 32.85 15.08
C SER A 97 22.73 32.34 13.68
N ARG A 98 23.99 31.98 13.39
CA ARG A 98 24.41 31.45 12.09
C ARG A 98 23.74 30.11 11.77
N LEU A 99 23.70 29.19 12.72
CA LEU A 99 23.07 27.88 12.55
C LEU A 99 21.56 28.02 12.41
N MET A 100 20.92 28.78 13.30
CA MET A 100 19.47 29.04 13.26
C MET A 100 19.05 29.77 11.97
N PHE A 101 19.94 30.56 11.37
CA PHE A 101 19.70 31.20 10.08
C PHE A 101 19.82 30.23 8.90
N HIS A 102 20.84 29.37 8.87
CA HIS A 102 21.10 28.50 7.72
C HIS A 102 20.30 27.19 7.75
N LEU A 103 20.02 26.63 8.93
CA LEU A 103 19.42 25.31 9.05
C LEU A 103 18.06 25.20 8.34
N PRO A 104 17.08 26.12 8.49
CA PRO A 104 15.82 26.04 7.73
C PRO A 104 16.02 26.04 6.20
N ARG A 105 17.05 26.76 5.70
CA ARG A 105 17.37 26.77 4.26
C ARG A 105 17.92 25.43 3.79
N ILE A 106 18.82 24.87 4.60
CA ILE A 106 19.42 23.56 4.38
C ILE A 106 18.32 22.49 4.39
N LEU A 107 17.36 22.53 5.31
CA LEU A 107 16.25 21.58 5.36
C LEU A 107 15.44 21.57 4.06
N GLY A 108 15.04 22.73 3.54
CA GLY A 108 14.35 22.76 2.24
C GLY A 108 15.25 22.35 1.06
N PHE A 109 16.57 22.60 1.13
CA PHE A 109 17.54 22.11 0.14
C PHE A 109 17.65 20.58 0.15
N TYR A 110 17.55 19.95 1.33
CA TYR A 110 17.60 18.49 1.50
C TYR A 110 16.45 17.77 0.81
N VAL A 111 15.24 18.32 0.78
CA VAL A 111 14.10 17.65 0.13
C VAL A 111 14.42 17.40 -1.35
N TYR A 112 14.90 18.41 -2.06
CA TYR A 112 15.33 18.26 -3.46
C TYR A 112 16.48 17.26 -3.61
N ALA A 113 17.49 17.33 -2.72
CA ALA A 113 18.64 16.42 -2.77
C ALA A 113 18.23 14.95 -2.59
N ILE A 114 17.29 14.68 -1.69
CA ILE A 114 16.77 13.32 -1.45
C ILE A 114 16.01 12.82 -2.69
N VAL A 115 15.16 13.66 -3.32
CA VAL A 115 14.45 13.29 -4.55
C VAL A 115 15.41 13.02 -5.71
N ILE A 116 16.43 13.87 -5.88
CA ILE A 116 17.50 13.67 -6.87
C ILE A 116 18.19 12.32 -6.65
N LEU A 117 18.62 12.05 -5.43
CA LEU A 117 19.26 10.77 -5.08
C LEU A 117 18.32 9.58 -5.29
N GLY A 118 17.02 9.73 -4.97
CA GLY A 118 16.00 8.72 -5.22
C GLY A 118 15.88 8.37 -6.71
N PHE A 119 15.75 9.36 -7.59
CA PHE A 119 15.69 9.13 -9.04
C PHE A 119 16.97 8.50 -9.58
N ILE A 120 18.14 8.95 -9.12
CA ILE A 120 19.44 8.36 -9.49
C ILE A 120 19.52 6.89 -9.04
N CYS A 121 19.09 6.58 -7.82
CA CYS A 121 19.08 5.21 -7.31
C CYS A 121 18.07 4.31 -8.06
N SER A 122 16.99 4.89 -8.60
CA SER A 122 15.94 4.16 -9.31
C SER A 122 16.30 3.77 -10.75
N SER A 123 17.31 4.40 -11.36
CA SER A 123 17.64 4.18 -12.78
C SER A 123 18.44 2.90 -13.07
N GLY A 124 18.79 2.11 -12.05
CA GLY A 124 19.27 0.74 -12.18
C GLY A 124 20.64 0.55 -12.86
N SER A 125 21.43 1.61 -13.07
CA SER A 125 22.76 1.48 -13.70
C SER A 125 23.82 1.01 -12.70
N TYR A 126 24.70 0.09 -13.10
CA TYR A 126 25.77 -0.44 -12.23
C TYR A 126 26.71 0.64 -11.67
N ALA A 127 27.00 1.69 -12.44
CA ALA A 127 27.77 2.85 -11.97
C ALA A 127 27.11 3.62 -10.81
N LEU A 128 25.79 3.44 -10.60
CA LEU A 128 24.99 4.18 -9.62
C LEU A 128 24.73 3.35 -8.34
N LEU A 129 25.10 2.07 -8.31
CA LEU A 129 25.05 1.23 -7.10
C LEU A 129 25.95 1.79 -5.99
N TRP A 130 27.12 2.31 -6.35
CA TRP A 130 28.02 2.99 -5.40
C TRP A 130 27.34 4.18 -4.71
N ILE A 131 26.54 4.95 -5.44
CA ILE A 131 25.80 6.10 -4.87
C ILE A 131 24.77 5.61 -3.86
N LYS A 132 24.08 4.50 -4.14
CA LYS A 132 23.10 3.91 -3.22
C LYS A 132 23.76 3.43 -1.93
N GLU A 133 24.88 2.69 -2.03
CA GLU A 133 25.66 2.20 -0.89
C GLU A 133 26.26 3.35 -0.06
N ASN A 134 26.63 4.46 -0.72
CA ASN A 134 27.21 5.64 -0.08
C ASN A 134 26.19 6.78 0.13
N SER A 135 24.90 6.47 0.13
CA SER A 135 23.84 7.49 0.25
C SER A 135 23.91 8.25 1.59
N LEU A 136 24.24 7.58 2.68
CA LEU A 136 24.39 8.20 4.00
C LEU A 136 25.53 9.23 4.08
N PRO A 137 26.80 8.90 3.72
CA PRO A 137 27.87 9.91 3.71
C PRO A 137 27.60 11.04 2.71
N ILE A 138 26.96 10.75 1.57
CA ILE A 138 26.53 11.80 0.62
C ILE A 138 25.56 12.77 1.30
N LEU A 139 24.53 12.26 1.98
CA LEU A 139 23.55 13.09 2.69
C LEU A 139 24.19 13.87 3.84
N LEU A 140 25.08 13.28 4.64
CA LEU A 140 25.63 13.92 5.84
C LEU A 140 26.80 14.87 5.57
N ILE A 141 27.57 14.66 4.50
CA ILE A 141 28.81 15.41 4.22
C ILE A 141 28.69 16.20 2.92
N SER A 142 28.42 15.52 1.80
CA SER A 142 28.45 16.14 0.47
C SER A 142 27.37 17.19 0.28
N ILE A 143 26.14 16.93 0.75
CA ILE A 143 25.01 17.86 0.60
C ILE A 143 25.20 19.16 1.40
N PRO A 144 25.64 19.17 2.68
CA PRO A 144 25.97 20.40 3.40
C PRO A 144 27.10 21.21 2.75
N ILE A 145 28.12 20.54 2.20
CA ILE A 145 29.22 21.18 1.47
C ILE A 145 28.67 21.83 0.19
N ALA A 146 27.88 21.10 -0.61
CA ALA A 146 27.25 21.60 -1.82
C ALA A 146 26.38 22.83 -1.54
N TYR A 147 25.52 22.77 -0.52
CA TYR A 147 24.73 23.92 -0.06
C TYR A 147 25.63 25.11 0.28
N SER A 148 26.73 24.88 1.02
CA SER A 148 27.64 25.95 1.46
C SER A 148 28.35 26.63 0.29
N VAL A 149 28.77 25.86 -0.72
CA VAL A 149 29.40 26.36 -1.94
C VAL A 149 28.39 27.14 -2.77
N LEU A 150 27.24 26.54 -3.08
CA LEU A 150 26.17 27.17 -3.88
C LEU A 150 25.65 28.45 -3.22
N HIS A 151 25.46 28.45 -1.90
CA HIS A 151 25.02 29.63 -1.16
C HIS A 151 26.00 30.80 -1.33
N ARG A 152 27.32 30.55 -1.24
CA ARG A 152 28.35 31.58 -1.43
C ARG A 152 28.40 32.05 -2.89
N ALA A 153 28.33 31.11 -3.84
CA ALA A 153 28.36 31.39 -5.27
C ALA A 153 27.17 32.27 -5.68
N ILE A 154 25.94 31.86 -5.34
CA ILE A 154 24.71 32.62 -5.64
C ILE A 154 24.75 34.00 -4.98
N ARG A 155 25.21 34.11 -3.74
CA ARG A 155 25.33 35.41 -3.07
C ARG A 155 26.31 36.33 -3.80
N LYS A 156 27.50 35.81 -4.15
CA LYS A 156 28.51 36.57 -4.91
C LYS A 156 27.98 37.01 -6.27
N PHE A 157 27.34 36.10 -7.00
CA PHE A 157 26.68 36.39 -8.27
C PHE A 157 25.62 37.49 -8.11
N SER A 158 24.75 37.38 -7.11
CA SER A 158 23.67 38.36 -6.87
C SER A 158 24.21 39.74 -6.50
N ASP A 159 25.31 39.80 -5.74
CA ASP A 159 26.01 41.05 -5.41
C ASP A 159 26.65 41.69 -6.65
N GLN A 160 27.28 40.90 -7.51
CA GLN A 160 27.87 41.37 -8.77
C GLN A 160 26.79 41.84 -9.76
N PHE A 161 25.73 41.06 -9.93
CA PHE A 161 24.60 41.40 -10.79
C PHE A 161 23.90 42.68 -10.35
N GLN A 162 23.70 42.85 -9.04
CA GLN A 162 23.12 44.08 -8.48
C GLN A 162 24.01 45.31 -8.70
N LYS A 163 25.34 45.14 -8.65
CA LYS A 163 26.28 46.22 -8.98
C LYS A 163 26.23 46.62 -10.45
N GLN A 164 26.04 45.64 -11.35
CA GLN A 164 26.04 45.88 -12.80
C GLN A 164 24.69 46.40 -13.33
N TYR A 165 23.57 45.79 -12.92
CA TYR A 165 22.23 46.07 -13.47
C TYR A 165 21.32 46.81 -12.49
N GLY A 166 21.85 47.22 -11.34
CA GLY A 166 21.11 47.89 -10.27
C GLY A 166 20.09 47.00 -9.55
N SER A 167 19.40 47.59 -8.57
CA SER A 167 18.43 46.85 -7.75
C SER A 167 17.17 46.46 -8.53
N LYS A 168 16.73 47.27 -9.51
CA LYS A 168 15.59 46.94 -10.38
C LYS A 168 15.89 45.71 -11.26
N GLY A 169 17.09 45.63 -11.83
CA GLY A 169 17.51 44.47 -12.61
C GLY A 169 17.49 43.18 -11.80
N LEU A 170 17.99 43.20 -10.56
CA LEU A 170 17.95 42.02 -9.69
C LEU A 170 16.51 41.60 -9.33
N ILE A 171 15.59 42.56 -9.15
CA ILE A 171 14.18 42.25 -8.89
C ILE A 171 13.53 41.61 -10.12
N ASN A 172 13.80 42.12 -11.33
CA ASN A 172 13.31 41.50 -12.55
C ASN A 172 13.85 40.07 -12.70
N LEU A 173 15.14 39.87 -12.44
CA LEU A 173 15.74 38.53 -12.42
C LEU A 173 15.07 37.61 -11.40
N PHE A 174 14.75 38.13 -10.20
CA PHE A 174 14.00 37.37 -9.20
C PHE A 174 12.63 36.92 -9.72
N HIS A 175 11.86 37.81 -10.35
CA HIS A 175 10.56 37.45 -10.92
C HIS A 175 10.69 36.46 -12.08
N ILE A 176 11.71 36.63 -12.94
CA ILE A 176 12.00 35.68 -14.01
C ILE A 176 12.30 34.30 -13.43
N VAL A 177 13.18 34.19 -12.42
CA VAL A 177 13.49 32.91 -11.77
C VAL A 177 12.26 32.30 -11.10
N PHE A 178 11.41 33.12 -10.48
CA PHE A 178 10.16 32.66 -9.89
C PHE A 178 9.21 32.10 -10.94
N ILE A 179 9.00 32.79 -12.05
CA ILE A 179 8.16 32.33 -13.17
C ILE A 179 8.75 31.07 -13.81
N LEU A 180 10.07 31.05 -14.01
CA LEU A 180 10.78 29.89 -14.57
C LEU A 180 10.56 28.63 -13.73
N ASP A 181 10.54 28.74 -12.40
CA ASP A 181 10.26 27.59 -11.52
C ASP A 181 8.90 26.95 -11.84
N PHE A 182 7.84 27.75 -12.04
CA PHE A 182 6.52 27.25 -12.47
C PHE A 182 6.52 26.75 -13.91
N VAL A 183 7.26 27.41 -14.81
CA VAL A 183 7.41 26.94 -16.21
C VAL A 183 8.07 25.57 -16.22
N PHE A 184 9.10 25.31 -15.41
CA PHE A 184 9.72 24.00 -15.30
C PHE A 184 8.77 22.94 -14.75
N ILE A 185 7.96 23.27 -13.74
CA ILE A 185 6.91 22.37 -13.25
C ILE A 185 5.93 22.01 -14.37
N ILE A 186 5.38 23.02 -15.05
CA ILE A 186 4.40 22.85 -16.12
C ILE A 186 5.02 22.13 -17.34
N SER A 187 6.31 22.35 -17.60
CA SER A 187 7.03 21.74 -18.72
C SER A 187 6.96 20.21 -18.71
N THR A 188 6.87 19.60 -17.52
CA THR A 188 6.75 18.13 -17.35
C THR A 188 5.49 17.51 -17.96
N ALA A 189 4.49 18.33 -18.29
CA ALA A 189 3.30 17.88 -19.02
C ALA A 189 3.55 17.65 -20.52
N PHE A 190 4.60 18.27 -21.08
CA PHE A 190 4.82 18.31 -22.53
C PHE A 190 5.90 17.33 -23.01
N TYR A 191 6.62 16.66 -22.11
CA TYR A 191 7.60 15.65 -22.48
C TYR A 191 7.48 14.40 -21.59
N LYS A 192 7.99 13.28 -22.09
CA LYS A 192 7.98 12.03 -21.34
C LYS A 192 8.93 12.12 -20.15
N ASN A 193 8.40 11.89 -18.96
CA ASN A 193 9.19 11.90 -17.74
C ASN A 193 10.15 10.70 -17.71
N THR A 194 11.44 10.99 -17.83
CA THR A 194 12.55 10.03 -17.63
C THR A 194 13.31 10.37 -16.34
N PRO A 195 14.06 9.40 -15.75
CA PRO A 195 14.88 9.68 -14.57
C PRO A 195 15.82 10.88 -14.78
N LEU A 196 16.42 11.00 -15.97
CA LEU A 196 17.33 12.09 -16.31
C LEU A 196 16.60 13.44 -16.36
N THR A 197 15.46 13.51 -17.06
CA THR A 197 14.68 14.76 -17.18
C THR A 197 14.10 15.22 -15.84
N MET A 198 13.61 14.29 -15.00
CA MET A 198 13.13 14.64 -13.66
C MET A 198 14.29 15.08 -12.76
N THR A 199 15.41 14.36 -12.79
CA THR A 199 16.59 14.74 -12.00
C THR A 199 17.09 16.13 -12.39
N GLY A 200 17.18 16.43 -13.70
CA GLY A 200 17.55 17.75 -14.20
C GLY A 200 16.57 18.84 -13.78
N THR A 201 15.26 18.59 -13.89
CA THR A 201 14.22 19.54 -13.49
C THR A 201 14.28 19.82 -11.99
N VAL A 202 14.36 18.78 -11.15
CA VAL A 202 14.47 18.91 -9.69
C VAL A 202 15.76 19.64 -9.30
N ALA A 203 16.88 19.41 -9.98
CA ALA A 203 18.14 20.13 -9.74
C ALA A 203 18.03 21.63 -10.10
N ILE A 204 17.36 21.96 -11.21
CA ILE A 204 17.09 23.35 -11.58
C ILE A 204 16.18 24.01 -10.54
N MET A 205 15.11 23.34 -10.11
CA MET A 205 14.22 23.83 -9.04
C MET A 205 14.98 24.04 -7.73
N GLN A 206 15.92 23.15 -7.37
CA GLN A 206 16.77 23.30 -6.18
C GLN A 206 17.62 24.57 -6.24
N LEU A 207 18.17 24.91 -7.42
CA LEU A 207 18.91 26.15 -7.65
C LEU A 207 17.99 27.38 -7.60
N CYS A 208 16.81 27.30 -8.22
CA CYS A 208 15.79 28.36 -8.18
C CYS A 208 15.36 28.65 -6.74
N TYR A 209 15.00 27.61 -5.97
CA TYR A 209 14.70 27.69 -4.54
C TYR A 209 15.79 28.44 -3.77
N LEU A 210 17.06 28.06 -3.95
CA LEU A 210 18.16 28.67 -3.22
C LEU A 210 18.37 30.15 -3.63
N PHE A 211 18.25 30.46 -4.92
CA PHE A 211 18.32 31.82 -5.45
C PHE A 211 17.22 32.73 -4.87
N LEU A 212 15.96 32.28 -4.92
CA LEU A 212 14.81 33.01 -4.42
C LEU A 212 14.96 33.29 -2.91
N ILE A 213 15.37 32.28 -2.14
CA ILE A 213 15.51 32.40 -0.68
C ILE A 213 16.63 33.34 -0.25
N ILE A 214 17.74 33.36 -0.99
CA ILE A 214 18.89 34.25 -0.71
C ILE A 214 18.53 35.69 -1.03
N ASN A 215 17.86 35.94 -2.15
CA ASN A 215 17.62 37.28 -2.67
C ASN A 215 16.32 37.94 -2.20
N ARG A 216 15.41 37.20 -1.56
CA ARG A 216 14.11 37.74 -1.12
C ARG A 216 14.17 39.06 -0.34
N LYS A 217 15.17 39.26 0.52
CA LYS A 217 15.26 40.45 1.39
C LYS A 217 15.66 41.71 0.61
N ARG A 218 16.17 41.53 -0.61
CA ARG A 218 16.56 42.60 -1.52
C ARG A 218 15.36 43.14 -2.30
N LEU A 219 14.23 42.42 -2.27
CA LEU A 219 12.92 42.94 -2.67
C LEU A 219 12.51 43.98 -1.60
N ARG A 220 12.66 45.27 -1.90
CA ARG A 220 12.11 46.34 -1.04
C ARG A 220 10.60 46.10 -0.89
N ALA A 221 10.06 46.40 0.29
CA ALA A 221 8.68 46.14 0.73
C ALA A 221 7.57 46.87 -0.07
N ASN A 222 7.75 47.17 -1.36
CA ASN A 222 6.86 48.05 -2.13
C ASN A 222 5.86 47.30 -3.02
N TYR A 223 5.85 45.96 -3.03
CA TYR A 223 5.01 45.18 -3.97
C TYR A 223 3.67 44.70 -3.40
N LEU A 224 3.54 44.59 -2.08
CA LEU A 224 2.25 44.27 -1.48
C LEU A 224 1.44 45.56 -1.29
N PRO A 225 0.16 45.62 -1.72
CA PRO A 225 -0.68 46.79 -1.46
C PRO A 225 -0.71 47.11 0.05
N LYS A 226 -0.65 48.40 0.43
CA LYS A 226 -0.59 48.84 1.84
C LYS A 226 -1.65 48.16 2.73
N LYS A 227 -2.85 47.91 2.19
CA LYS A 227 -3.94 47.18 2.88
C LYS A 227 -3.51 45.77 3.33
N TRP A 228 -2.90 44.99 2.44
CA TRP A 228 -2.43 43.64 2.73
C TRP A 228 -1.23 43.62 3.68
N GLN A 229 -0.36 44.64 3.61
CA GLN A 229 0.74 44.80 4.57
C GLN A 229 0.20 45.06 5.97
N GLN A 230 -0.74 45.99 6.11
CA GLN A 230 -1.40 46.28 7.38
C GLN A 230 -2.15 45.07 7.92
N LEU A 231 -2.85 44.32 7.06
CA LEU A 231 -3.54 43.09 7.46
C LEU A 231 -2.56 42.01 7.94
N SER A 232 -1.53 41.71 7.16
CA SER A 232 -0.47 40.76 7.54
C SER A 232 0.15 41.13 8.88
N GLN A 233 0.47 42.40 9.05
CA GLN A 233 1.14 42.86 10.25
C GLN A 233 0.20 42.83 11.46
N LYS A 234 -1.07 43.20 11.29
CA LYS A 234 -2.08 42.99 12.35
C LYS A 234 -2.18 41.53 12.76
N LEU A 235 -2.20 40.59 11.80
CA LEU A 235 -2.27 39.15 12.10
C LEU A 235 -1.00 38.67 12.82
N LEU A 236 0.17 39.06 12.33
CA LEU A 236 1.44 38.75 12.98
C LEU A 236 1.51 39.34 14.39
N ASP A 237 1.11 40.59 14.58
CA ASP A 237 1.09 41.24 15.87
C ASP A 237 0.10 40.54 16.81
N ILE A 238 -1.10 40.17 16.35
CA ILE A 238 -2.07 39.42 17.18
C ILE A 238 -1.49 38.08 17.63
N ILE A 239 -0.94 37.29 16.70
CA ILE A 239 -0.46 35.93 16.97
C ILE A 239 0.84 35.95 17.79
N PHE A 240 1.76 36.87 17.50
CA PHE A 240 3.12 36.91 18.06
C PHE A 240 3.35 38.03 19.07
N ARG A 241 2.29 38.68 19.57
CA ARG A 241 2.31 39.76 20.58
C ARG A 241 3.22 39.50 21.79
N SER A 242 3.28 38.24 22.23
CA SER A 242 4.02 37.79 23.41
C SER A 242 5.42 37.25 23.11
N VAL A 243 5.88 37.30 21.85
CA VAL A 243 7.24 36.87 21.47
C VAL A 243 8.25 37.98 21.73
N GLN A 244 9.39 37.61 22.34
CA GLN A 244 10.46 38.55 22.72
C GLN A 244 11.07 39.34 21.55
N GLN A 245 10.95 38.84 20.33
CA GLN A 245 11.43 39.52 19.12
C GLN A 245 10.27 39.73 18.14
N PRO A 246 9.98 40.98 17.73
CA PRO A 246 8.96 41.24 16.73
C PRO A 246 9.39 40.67 15.37
N ILE A 247 8.43 40.05 14.67
CA ILE A 247 8.68 39.52 13.33
C ILE A 247 8.95 40.70 12.39
N PRO A 248 10.06 40.69 11.61
CA PRO A 248 10.37 41.81 10.73
C PRO A 248 9.28 42.02 9.65
N GLN A 249 8.92 43.27 9.36
CA GLN A 249 7.93 43.64 8.33
C GLN A 249 8.28 43.08 6.94
N THR A 250 9.57 42.81 6.67
CA THR A 250 10.05 42.17 5.44
C THR A 250 9.52 40.75 5.25
N GLU A 251 8.95 40.12 6.28
CA GLU A 251 8.38 38.76 6.19
C GLU A 251 6.90 38.76 5.78
N ASN A 252 6.21 39.92 5.70
CA ASN A 252 4.77 40.02 5.41
C ASN A 252 4.35 39.32 4.10
N HIS A 253 5.09 39.54 3.00
CA HIS A 253 4.80 38.90 1.71
C HIS A 253 4.96 37.37 1.81
N THR A 254 6.07 36.91 2.39
CA THR A 254 6.39 35.50 2.57
C THR A 254 5.35 34.80 3.46
N PHE A 255 4.87 35.51 4.50
CA PHE A 255 3.82 35.04 5.39
C PHE A 255 2.52 34.80 4.63
N ILE A 256 2.01 35.81 3.90
CA ILE A 256 0.76 35.67 3.14
C ILE A 256 0.88 34.58 2.08
N LEU A 257 2.00 34.52 1.35
CA LEU A 257 2.24 33.48 0.36
C LEU A 257 2.19 32.08 0.98
N LEU A 258 2.83 31.88 2.14
CA LEU A 258 2.75 30.61 2.88
C LEU A 258 1.29 30.27 3.22
N GLN A 259 0.53 31.21 3.77
CA GLN A 259 -0.84 30.95 4.19
C GLN A 259 -1.75 30.56 3.02
N VAL A 260 -1.59 31.22 1.86
CA VAL A 260 -2.31 30.86 0.63
C VAL A 260 -1.91 29.46 0.16
N LEU A 261 -0.61 29.16 0.08
CA LEU A 261 -0.12 27.84 -0.33
C LEU A 261 -0.58 26.75 0.63
N ALA A 262 -0.51 26.99 1.94
CA ALA A 262 -0.95 26.06 2.97
C ALA A 262 -2.46 25.82 2.92
N LEU A 263 -3.26 26.85 2.64
CA LEU A 263 -4.71 26.72 2.46
C LEU A 263 -5.04 25.86 1.24
N VAL A 264 -4.43 26.15 0.09
CA VAL A 264 -4.63 25.36 -1.15
C VAL A 264 -4.17 23.92 -0.96
N ALA A 265 -2.97 23.71 -0.40
CA ALA A 265 -2.44 22.38 -0.10
C ALA A 265 -3.34 21.60 0.86
N SER A 266 -3.85 22.25 1.91
CA SER A 266 -4.78 21.62 2.86
C SER A 266 -6.12 21.28 2.20
N ALA A 267 -6.65 22.15 1.34
CA ALA A 267 -7.88 21.87 0.60
C ALA A 267 -7.72 20.66 -0.34
N ILE A 268 -6.59 20.57 -1.06
CA ILE A 268 -6.27 19.40 -1.90
C ILE A 268 -6.10 18.14 -1.05
N PHE A 269 -5.41 18.23 0.08
CA PHE A 269 -5.20 17.10 0.98
C PHE A 269 -6.52 16.59 1.58
N ILE A 270 -7.40 17.49 2.02
CA ILE A 270 -8.74 17.15 2.51
C ILE A 270 -9.61 16.55 1.39
N ALA A 271 -9.54 17.10 0.17
CA ALA A 271 -10.23 16.54 -0.98
C ALA A 271 -9.75 15.11 -1.27
N ALA A 272 -8.45 14.85 -1.20
CA ALA A 272 -7.86 13.52 -1.37
C ALA A 272 -8.28 12.55 -0.26
N ILE A 273 -8.42 13.01 0.99
CA ILE A 273 -8.97 12.21 2.09
C ILE A 273 -10.40 11.76 1.78
N ILE A 274 -11.24 12.66 1.26
CA ILE A 274 -12.67 12.38 1.06
C ILE A 274 -12.92 11.58 -0.22
N GLN A 275 -12.21 11.91 -1.32
CA GLN A 275 -12.47 11.35 -2.65
C GLN A 275 -11.34 10.43 -3.13
N PRO A 276 -11.60 9.13 -3.38
CA PRO A 276 -10.59 8.19 -3.88
C PRO A 276 -9.97 8.60 -5.22
N SER A 277 -10.76 9.19 -6.11
CA SER A 277 -10.30 9.65 -7.43
C SER A 277 -9.25 10.75 -7.34
N VAL A 278 -9.38 11.67 -6.38
CA VAL A 278 -8.40 12.73 -6.14
C VAL A 278 -7.09 12.14 -5.62
N ALA A 279 -7.17 11.17 -4.71
CA ALA A 279 -5.98 10.47 -4.21
C ALA A 279 -5.26 9.70 -5.34
N ALA A 280 -6.01 8.96 -6.17
CA ALA A 280 -5.46 8.27 -7.33
C ALA A 280 -4.82 9.24 -8.34
N ALA A 281 -5.41 10.42 -8.55
CA ALA A 281 -4.85 11.43 -9.44
C ALA A 281 -3.56 12.08 -8.90
N LEU A 282 -3.45 12.30 -7.58
CA LEU A 282 -2.21 12.82 -6.99
C LEU A 282 -1.08 11.79 -7.07
N GLY A 283 -1.39 10.52 -6.84
CA GLY A 283 -0.41 9.44 -6.75
C GLY A 283 0.36 9.44 -5.43
N SER A 284 0.98 8.29 -5.13
CA SER A 284 1.52 8.02 -3.79
C SER A 284 2.66 8.96 -3.36
N ILE A 285 3.57 9.32 -4.28
CA ILE A 285 4.71 10.21 -3.95
C ILE A 285 4.25 11.65 -3.68
N ALA A 286 3.33 12.18 -4.48
CA ALA A 286 2.82 13.54 -4.27
C ALA A 286 2.03 13.62 -2.95
N ILE A 287 1.23 12.60 -2.63
CA ILE A 287 0.52 12.50 -1.34
C ILE A 287 1.50 12.50 -0.17
N LEU A 288 2.57 11.69 -0.25
CA LEU A 288 3.59 11.62 0.79
C LEU A 288 4.24 13.01 1.03
N MET A 289 4.65 13.69 -0.04
CA MET A 289 5.25 15.03 0.06
C MET A 289 4.26 16.08 0.57
N LEU A 290 3.00 16.04 0.10
CA LEU A 290 1.95 16.96 0.51
C LEU A 290 1.65 16.81 2.00
N ALA A 291 1.50 15.57 2.47
CA ALA A 291 1.31 15.26 3.89
C ALA A 291 2.51 15.69 4.73
N PHE A 292 3.74 15.41 4.30
CA PHE A 292 4.94 15.84 5.02
C PHE A 292 5.08 17.37 5.07
N GLY A 293 4.66 18.07 4.01
CA GLY A 293 4.51 19.53 4.00
C GLY A 293 3.51 20.02 5.03
N PHE A 294 2.33 19.40 5.08
CA PHE A 294 1.28 19.69 6.05
C PHE A 294 1.77 19.47 7.49
N TYR A 295 2.34 18.29 7.80
CA TYR A 295 2.86 17.98 9.14
C TYR A 295 4.04 18.84 9.54
N THR A 296 4.91 19.22 8.61
CA THR A 296 5.99 20.18 8.87
C THR A 296 5.40 21.51 9.35
N GLY A 297 4.37 22.00 8.66
CA GLY A 297 3.65 23.21 9.06
C GLY A 297 2.98 23.09 10.42
N LEU A 298 2.23 22.01 10.62
CA LEU A 298 1.48 21.75 11.85
C LEU A 298 2.40 21.63 13.07
N CYS A 299 3.47 20.82 12.99
CA CYS A 299 4.42 20.65 14.09
C CYS A 299 5.14 21.97 14.42
N ASN A 300 5.55 22.74 13.41
CA ASN A 300 6.20 24.03 13.64
C ASN A 300 5.22 25.06 14.21
N LEU A 301 3.96 25.05 13.79
CA LEU A 301 2.90 25.88 14.36
C LEU A 301 2.67 25.51 15.84
N ILE A 302 2.55 24.22 16.17
CA ILE A 302 2.41 23.74 17.55
C ILE A 302 3.60 24.18 18.40
N ALA A 303 4.83 24.08 17.88
CA ALA A 303 6.04 24.50 18.59
C ALA A 303 6.07 26.02 18.86
N VAL A 304 5.60 26.82 17.89
CA VAL A 304 5.46 28.27 17.99
C VAL A 304 4.39 28.62 19.03
N LEU A 305 3.19 28.06 18.94
CA LEU A 305 2.09 28.30 19.88
C LEU A 305 2.46 27.84 21.29
N SER A 306 3.15 26.71 21.43
CA SER A 306 3.64 26.23 22.72
C SER A 306 4.63 27.21 23.37
N THR A 307 5.43 27.89 22.55
CA THR A 307 6.36 28.92 23.02
C THR A 307 5.64 30.21 23.40
N ILE A 308 4.63 30.60 22.61
CA ILE A 308 3.80 31.81 22.82
C ILE A 308 2.97 31.70 24.10
N TYR A 309 2.23 30.61 24.26
CA TYR A 309 1.35 30.39 25.41
C TYR A 309 2.09 29.83 26.62
N LYS A 310 3.37 29.47 26.48
CA LYS A 310 4.20 28.82 27.53
C LYS A 310 3.59 27.53 28.08
N ILE A 311 2.86 26.81 27.24
CA ILE A 311 2.22 25.53 27.54
C ILE A 311 2.76 24.49 26.55
N ASN A 312 2.99 23.26 26.98
CA ASN A 312 3.38 22.18 26.08
C ASN A 312 2.14 21.62 25.37
N ILE A 313 1.71 22.22 24.26
CA ILE A 313 0.50 21.80 23.53
C ILE A 313 0.63 20.36 23.04
N LEU A 314 1.84 19.93 22.65
CA LEU A 314 2.10 18.56 22.21
C LEU A 314 1.78 17.54 23.32
N PHE A 315 2.06 17.87 24.58
CA PHE A 315 1.71 17.02 25.71
C PHE A 315 0.19 16.81 25.82
N PHE A 316 -0.61 17.88 25.68
CA PHE A 316 -2.06 17.77 25.73
C PHE A 316 -2.64 17.03 24.51
N LEU A 317 -2.07 17.23 23.32
CA LEU A 317 -2.46 16.46 22.13
C LEU A 317 -2.17 14.96 22.31
N LEU A 318 -1.01 14.62 22.88
CA LEU A 318 -0.66 13.24 23.21
C LEU A 318 -1.62 12.66 24.26
N LEU A 319 -1.99 13.45 25.27
CA LEU A 319 -2.97 13.04 26.28
C LEU A 319 -4.35 12.76 25.65
N CYS A 320 -4.84 13.64 24.78
CA CYS A 320 -6.09 13.42 24.05
C CYS A 320 -6.03 12.17 23.17
N PHE A 321 -4.90 11.93 22.50
CA PHE A 321 -4.67 10.73 21.71
C PHE A 321 -4.73 9.47 22.57
N LEU A 322 -4.04 9.44 23.71
CA LEU A 322 -4.02 8.28 24.61
C LEU A 322 -5.40 7.99 25.22
N ILE A 323 -6.13 9.03 25.62
CA ILE A 323 -7.49 8.89 26.16
C ILE A 323 -8.44 8.43 25.04
N GLY A 324 -8.42 9.08 23.88
CA GLY A 324 -9.29 8.72 22.76
C GLY A 324 -9.07 7.28 22.27
N ALA A 325 -7.82 6.83 22.22
CA ALA A 325 -7.45 5.48 21.79
C ALA A 325 -7.93 4.38 22.77
N GLN A 326 -8.18 4.73 24.04
CA GLN A 326 -8.80 3.80 25.00
C GLN A 326 -10.33 3.76 24.88
N LEU A 327 -10.94 4.87 24.45
CA LEU A 327 -12.40 5.00 24.39
C LEU A 327 -12.98 4.53 23.06
N ASN A 328 -12.19 4.60 21.97
CA ASN A 328 -12.65 4.31 20.63
C ASN A 328 -11.74 3.28 19.96
N ASP A 329 -12.35 2.27 19.33
CA ASP A 329 -11.65 1.38 18.40
C ASP A 329 -11.98 1.80 16.95
N PRO A 330 -11.04 2.47 16.25
CA PRO A 330 -11.28 2.94 14.89
C PRO A 330 -11.13 1.83 13.83
N HIS A 331 -10.79 0.59 14.22
CA HIS A 331 -10.35 -0.46 13.29
C HIS A 331 -11.34 -1.61 13.13
N LYS A 332 -12.63 -1.36 13.41
CA LYS A 332 -13.71 -2.30 13.14
C LYS A 332 -13.84 -2.61 11.65
N ILE A 333 -14.10 -3.87 11.32
CA ILE A 333 -14.36 -4.25 9.93
C ILE A 333 -15.68 -3.65 9.44
N ASN A 334 -15.76 -3.38 8.14
CA ASN A 334 -17.00 -2.89 7.54
C ASN A 334 -17.92 -4.07 7.19
N THR A 335 -19.09 -4.15 7.81
CA THR A 335 -20.12 -5.14 7.47
C THR A 335 -21.22 -4.55 6.60
N VAL A 336 -22.01 -5.43 5.97
CA VAL A 336 -23.21 -5.10 5.20
C VAL A 336 -24.35 -5.95 5.74
N SER A 337 -25.50 -5.36 6.04
CA SER A 337 -26.65 -6.11 6.53
C SER A 337 -27.34 -6.87 5.40
N VAL A 338 -27.52 -8.18 5.60
CA VAL A 338 -28.18 -9.09 4.66
C VAL A 338 -29.21 -9.91 5.43
N ALA A 339 -30.49 -9.78 5.08
CA ALA A 339 -31.57 -10.48 5.77
C ALA A 339 -31.44 -12.00 5.63
N ASN A 340 -31.76 -12.74 6.69
CA ASN A 340 -31.73 -14.21 6.75
C ASN A 340 -30.36 -14.84 6.44
N LEU A 341 -29.26 -14.08 6.58
CA LEU A 341 -27.92 -14.63 6.41
C LEU A 341 -27.47 -15.36 7.69
N ASP A 342 -27.17 -16.65 7.53
CA ASP A 342 -26.54 -17.48 8.54
C ASP A 342 -25.40 -18.30 7.91
N TYR A 343 -24.16 -17.96 8.25
CA TYR A 343 -22.97 -18.65 7.75
C TYR A 343 -22.82 -20.08 8.28
N SER A 344 -23.62 -20.47 9.28
CA SER A 344 -23.67 -21.84 9.77
C SER A 344 -24.23 -22.82 8.73
N GLN A 345 -25.01 -22.31 7.76
CA GLN A 345 -25.67 -23.06 6.68
C GLN A 345 -24.82 -23.24 5.42
N ARG A 346 -23.58 -22.72 5.39
CA ARG A 346 -22.65 -22.97 4.28
C ARG A 346 -22.42 -24.48 4.08
N PRO A 347 -22.18 -24.93 2.83
CA PRO A 347 -21.90 -26.34 2.57
C PRO A 347 -20.69 -26.81 3.37
N SER A 348 -20.77 -28.02 3.93
CA SER A 348 -19.63 -28.63 4.62
C SER A 348 -18.60 -29.14 3.61
N PHE A 349 -17.35 -29.30 4.05
CA PHE A 349 -16.29 -29.92 3.24
C PHE A 349 -16.71 -31.28 2.66
N ARG A 350 -17.34 -32.13 3.49
CA ARG A 350 -17.89 -33.43 3.07
C ARG A 350 -18.93 -33.32 1.95
N GLN A 351 -19.88 -32.39 2.08
CA GLN A 351 -20.90 -32.18 1.03
C GLN A 351 -20.25 -31.76 -0.29
N TYR A 352 -19.31 -30.81 -0.23
CA TYR A 352 -18.57 -30.37 -1.41
C TYR A 352 -17.82 -31.53 -2.09
N LEU A 353 -17.15 -32.40 -1.32
CA LEU A 353 -16.48 -33.59 -1.84
C LEU A 353 -17.45 -34.50 -2.61
N TYR A 354 -18.63 -34.78 -2.05
CA TYR A 354 -19.61 -35.64 -2.69
C TYR A 354 -20.04 -35.10 -4.06
N GLN A 355 -20.25 -33.79 -4.18
CA GLN A 355 -20.62 -33.19 -5.46
C GLN A 355 -19.45 -33.09 -6.43
N TRP A 356 -18.24 -32.86 -5.95
CA TRP A 356 -17.05 -32.93 -6.79
C TRP A 356 -16.93 -34.34 -7.42
N LEU A 357 -17.05 -35.41 -6.63
CA LEU A 357 -17.03 -36.78 -7.14
C LEU A 357 -18.19 -37.07 -8.09
N SER A 358 -19.39 -36.56 -7.79
CA SER A 358 -20.56 -36.65 -8.69
C SER A 358 -20.29 -36.01 -10.06
N ARG A 359 -19.57 -34.88 -10.10
CA ARG A 359 -19.21 -34.21 -11.36
C ARG A 359 -18.21 -35.01 -12.19
N HIS A 360 -17.33 -35.76 -11.52
CA HIS A 360 -16.33 -36.63 -12.16
C HIS A 360 -16.81 -38.08 -12.32
N GLN A 361 -18.09 -38.39 -12.08
CA GLN A 361 -18.65 -39.74 -12.17
C GLN A 361 -18.33 -40.41 -13.52
N GLN A 362 -18.53 -39.72 -14.64
CA GLN A 362 -18.25 -40.26 -15.97
C GLN A 362 -16.76 -40.62 -16.16
N GLU A 363 -15.86 -39.86 -15.55
CA GLU A 363 -14.42 -40.10 -15.64
C GLU A 363 -14.01 -41.24 -14.70
N LEU A 364 -14.61 -41.30 -13.50
CA LEU A 364 -14.40 -42.36 -12.51
C LEU A 364 -14.85 -43.72 -13.06
N ASP A 365 -15.96 -43.77 -13.79
CA ASP A 365 -16.52 -44.98 -14.37
C ASP A 365 -15.86 -45.39 -15.71
N CYS A 366 -14.99 -44.55 -16.25
CA CYS A 366 -14.32 -44.81 -17.53
C CYS A 366 -13.02 -45.59 -17.34
N ASP A 367 -12.94 -46.81 -17.86
CA ASP A 367 -11.76 -47.68 -17.72
C ASP A 367 -10.53 -47.18 -18.48
N THR A 368 -10.71 -46.39 -19.53
CA THR A 368 -9.58 -45.80 -20.27
C THR A 368 -8.91 -44.66 -19.51
N ILE A 369 -9.60 -44.06 -18.54
CA ILE A 369 -9.06 -43.01 -17.67
C ILE A 369 -8.46 -43.67 -16.44
N GLN A 370 -7.14 -43.62 -16.35
CA GLN A 370 -6.38 -44.24 -15.26
C GLN A 370 -6.19 -43.27 -14.08
N GLN A 371 -6.18 -41.96 -14.34
CA GLN A 371 -5.93 -40.94 -13.33
C GLN A 371 -6.82 -39.71 -13.56
N ILE A 372 -7.43 -39.21 -12.49
CA ILE A 372 -8.20 -37.97 -12.45
C ILE A 372 -7.47 -37.02 -11.51
N PRO A 373 -6.88 -35.92 -12.01
CA PRO A 373 -6.16 -34.99 -11.16
C PRO A 373 -7.15 -34.24 -10.27
N MET A 374 -6.88 -34.21 -8.96
CA MET A 374 -7.54 -33.31 -8.03
C MET A 374 -6.54 -32.22 -7.64
N ILE A 375 -6.80 -31.00 -8.12
CA ILE A 375 -5.81 -29.93 -8.09
C ILE A 375 -6.02 -29.03 -6.87
N PHE A 376 -4.97 -28.88 -6.07
CA PHE A 376 -4.90 -27.95 -4.95
C PHE A 376 -3.87 -26.87 -5.27
N ILE A 377 -4.21 -25.62 -5.01
CA ILE A 377 -3.30 -24.50 -5.26
C ILE A 377 -3.10 -23.73 -3.97
N HIS A 378 -1.84 -23.50 -3.61
CA HIS A 378 -1.49 -22.55 -2.57
C HIS A 378 -0.53 -21.48 -3.10
N SER A 379 -0.63 -20.27 -2.56
CA SER A 379 -0.02 -19.07 -3.15
C SER A 379 0.59 -18.15 -2.09
N ASP A 380 1.85 -17.79 -2.29
CA ASP A 380 2.60 -16.90 -1.40
C ASP A 380 1.94 -15.52 -1.26
N GLY A 381 2.03 -14.91 -0.08
CA GLY A 381 1.72 -13.50 0.12
C GLY A 381 2.68 -12.54 -0.60
N GLY A 382 2.38 -11.25 -0.57
CA GLY A 382 3.22 -10.23 -1.19
C GLY A 382 2.49 -9.07 -1.89
N ALA A 383 1.37 -8.60 -1.31
CA ALA A 383 0.55 -7.50 -1.83
C ALA A 383 0.22 -7.63 -3.34
N SER A 384 0.10 -6.51 -4.07
CA SER A 384 -0.28 -6.55 -5.50
C SER A 384 0.69 -7.37 -6.36
N ARG A 385 1.97 -7.47 -5.99
CA ARG A 385 2.94 -8.32 -6.72
C ARG A 385 2.46 -9.76 -6.74
N SER A 386 2.06 -10.29 -5.58
CA SER A 386 1.54 -11.65 -5.53
C SER A 386 0.19 -11.75 -6.21
N GLY A 387 -0.71 -10.79 -5.97
CA GLY A 387 -2.04 -10.78 -6.59
C GLY A 387 -1.97 -10.86 -8.11
N TYR A 388 -1.11 -10.04 -8.73
CA TYR A 388 -0.83 -10.06 -10.16
C TYR A 388 -0.22 -11.40 -10.62
N TRP A 389 0.85 -11.86 -9.97
CA TRP A 389 1.56 -13.08 -10.39
C TRP A 389 0.65 -14.31 -10.34
N VAL A 390 -0.06 -14.51 -9.22
CA VAL A 390 -0.95 -15.64 -9.00
C VAL A 390 -2.07 -15.67 -10.03
N ALA A 391 -2.83 -14.57 -10.16
CA ALA A 391 -3.93 -14.52 -11.12
C ALA A 391 -3.44 -14.70 -12.57
N ALA A 392 -2.28 -14.12 -12.92
CA ALA A 392 -1.73 -14.24 -14.27
C ALA A 392 -1.26 -15.68 -14.59
N VAL A 393 -0.61 -16.36 -13.63
CA VAL A 393 -0.20 -17.77 -13.78
C VAL A 393 -1.42 -18.67 -13.94
N LEU A 394 -2.42 -18.53 -13.06
CA LEU A 394 -3.64 -19.34 -13.11
C LEU A 394 -4.40 -19.14 -14.43
N ASN A 395 -4.59 -17.89 -14.85
CA ASN A 395 -5.22 -17.57 -16.14
C ASN A 395 -4.46 -18.18 -17.32
N ARG A 396 -3.13 -18.15 -17.28
CA ARG A 396 -2.29 -18.69 -18.35
C ARG A 396 -2.38 -20.21 -18.43
N ILE A 397 -2.33 -20.91 -17.28
CA ILE A 397 -2.47 -22.37 -17.22
C ILE A 397 -3.88 -22.79 -17.66
N ASP A 398 -4.91 -22.12 -17.16
CA ASP A 398 -6.31 -22.40 -17.53
C ASP A 398 -6.54 -22.26 -19.04
N SER A 399 -6.00 -21.19 -19.64
CA SER A 399 -6.11 -20.95 -21.08
C SER A 399 -5.31 -21.97 -21.91
N LEU A 400 -4.10 -22.33 -21.47
CA LEU A 400 -3.24 -23.29 -22.18
C LEU A 400 -3.72 -24.73 -22.06
N SER A 401 -4.42 -25.07 -20.97
CA SER A 401 -4.96 -26.42 -20.70
C SER A 401 -6.40 -26.60 -21.17
N HIS A 402 -6.89 -25.72 -22.05
CA HIS A 402 -8.26 -25.76 -22.57
C HIS A 402 -9.33 -25.83 -21.46
N TYR A 403 -9.16 -25.04 -20.40
CA TYR A 403 -10.03 -24.98 -19.21
C TYR A 403 -10.08 -26.26 -18.36
N LYS A 404 -9.14 -27.21 -18.55
CA LYS A 404 -9.03 -28.39 -17.69
C LYS A 404 -8.59 -28.05 -16.27
N LEU A 405 -7.91 -26.92 -16.06
CA LEU A 405 -7.63 -26.41 -14.73
C LEU A 405 -8.92 -26.15 -13.95
N ASP A 406 -9.84 -25.29 -14.45
CA ASP A 406 -11.15 -25.05 -13.82
C ASP A 406 -11.95 -26.35 -13.57
N GLN A 407 -11.87 -27.31 -14.49
CA GLN A 407 -12.61 -28.57 -14.37
C GLN A 407 -12.16 -29.44 -13.19
N ASN A 408 -10.89 -29.39 -12.83
CA ASN A 408 -10.26 -30.29 -11.85
C ASN A 408 -9.75 -29.57 -10.60
N LEU A 409 -9.96 -28.25 -10.54
CA LEU A 409 -9.56 -27.42 -9.41
C LEU A 409 -10.45 -27.71 -8.20
N PHE A 410 -9.85 -28.24 -7.15
CA PHE A 410 -10.53 -28.58 -5.91
C PHE A 410 -10.48 -27.43 -4.90
N ALA A 411 -9.31 -26.85 -4.67
CA ALA A 411 -9.12 -25.76 -3.71
C ALA A 411 -8.05 -24.74 -4.10
N LEU A 412 -8.28 -23.49 -3.69
CA LEU A 412 -7.39 -22.33 -3.76
C LEU A 412 -7.14 -21.83 -2.32
N SER A 413 -5.88 -21.69 -1.92
CA SER A 413 -5.47 -21.15 -0.63
C SER A 413 -4.36 -20.12 -0.78
N GLY A 414 -4.37 -19.09 0.04
CA GLY A 414 -3.25 -18.15 0.09
C GLY A 414 -3.42 -17.11 1.18
N ALA A 415 -2.37 -16.35 1.47
CA ALA A 415 -2.41 -15.23 2.41
C ALA A 415 -2.14 -13.91 1.68
N SER A 416 -2.52 -12.78 2.29
CA SER A 416 -2.14 -11.46 1.80
C SER A 416 -2.48 -11.21 0.32
N GLY A 417 -1.51 -10.76 -0.46
CA GLY A 417 -1.61 -10.64 -1.92
C GLY A 417 -1.95 -11.93 -2.66
N GLY A 418 -1.54 -13.10 -2.16
CA GLY A 418 -1.90 -14.40 -2.76
C GLY A 418 -3.40 -14.68 -2.64
N SER A 419 -4.01 -14.27 -1.52
CA SER A 419 -5.47 -14.25 -1.36
C SER A 419 -6.15 -13.37 -2.40
N LEU A 420 -5.63 -12.17 -2.70
CA LEU A 420 -6.16 -11.31 -3.78
C LEU A 420 -6.07 -12.00 -5.15
N GLY A 421 -4.95 -12.63 -5.47
CA GLY A 421 -4.75 -13.33 -6.75
C GLY A 421 -5.69 -14.53 -6.92
N ASN A 422 -5.82 -15.35 -5.88
CA ASN A 422 -6.76 -16.47 -5.85
C ASN A 422 -8.21 -16.00 -5.94
N ALA A 423 -8.61 -14.98 -5.18
CA ALA A 423 -9.95 -14.41 -5.25
C ALA A 423 -10.25 -13.80 -6.63
N THR A 424 -9.24 -13.19 -7.28
CA THR A 424 -9.38 -12.66 -8.64
C THR A 424 -9.62 -13.80 -9.64
N PHE A 425 -8.85 -14.90 -9.56
CA PHE A 425 -9.09 -16.07 -10.41
C PHE A 425 -10.45 -16.72 -10.12
N PHE A 426 -10.82 -16.90 -8.84
CA PHE A 426 -12.13 -17.38 -8.43
C PHE A 426 -13.26 -16.52 -8.99
N SER A 427 -13.13 -15.19 -8.94
CA SER A 427 -14.12 -14.27 -9.50
C SER A 427 -14.23 -14.39 -11.02
N LEU A 428 -13.13 -14.66 -11.73
CA LEU A 428 -13.17 -14.94 -13.17
C LEU A 428 -13.99 -16.19 -13.46
N LEU A 429 -13.77 -17.28 -12.70
CA LEU A 429 -14.56 -18.51 -12.82
C LEU A 429 -16.04 -18.28 -12.51
N TYR A 430 -16.34 -17.54 -11.45
CA TYR A 430 -17.70 -17.17 -11.06
C TYR A 430 -18.38 -16.36 -12.17
N LEU A 431 -17.72 -15.32 -12.69
CA LEU A 431 -18.27 -14.46 -13.73
C LEU A 431 -18.52 -15.22 -15.03
N ARG A 432 -17.61 -16.13 -15.44
CA ARG A 432 -17.80 -16.97 -16.63
C ARG A 432 -19.02 -17.88 -16.54
N LYS A 433 -19.30 -18.42 -15.34
CA LYS A 433 -20.37 -19.42 -15.12
C LYS A 433 -21.73 -18.78 -14.84
N TYR A 434 -21.75 -17.69 -14.07
CA TYR A 434 -22.98 -17.16 -13.47
C TYR A 434 -23.32 -15.73 -13.86
N SER A 435 -22.43 -15.02 -14.56
CA SER A 435 -22.71 -13.66 -15.02
C SER A 435 -23.08 -13.65 -16.50
N ALA A 436 -24.09 -12.85 -16.85
CA ALA A 436 -24.39 -12.52 -18.24
C ALA A 436 -23.34 -11.55 -18.84
N ILE A 437 -22.51 -10.94 -18.00
CA ILE A 437 -21.48 -9.99 -18.43
C ILE A 437 -20.26 -10.78 -18.92
N SER A 438 -19.91 -10.60 -20.20
CA SER A 438 -18.66 -11.13 -20.76
C SER A 438 -17.46 -10.61 -19.97
N CYS A 439 -16.68 -11.51 -19.38
CA CYS A 439 -15.45 -11.19 -18.66
C CYS A 439 -14.22 -11.76 -19.38
N SER A 440 -13.12 -11.01 -19.40
CA SER A 440 -11.86 -11.44 -20.03
C SER A 440 -10.67 -11.45 -19.06
N PRO A 441 -9.65 -12.30 -19.29
CA PRO A 441 -8.39 -12.25 -18.54
C PRO A 441 -7.70 -10.87 -18.58
N GLU A 442 -7.86 -10.11 -19.67
CA GLU A 442 -7.35 -8.74 -19.79
C GLU A 442 -8.03 -7.77 -18.81
N GLN A 443 -9.32 -7.95 -18.53
CA GLN A 443 -10.01 -7.13 -17.52
C GLN A 443 -9.52 -7.46 -16.10
N ALA A 444 -9.22 -8.74 -15.81
CA ALA A 444 -8.60 -9.16 -14.55
C ALA A 444 -7.20 -8.55 -14.40
N LYS A 445 -6.44 -8.52 -15.49
CA LYS A 445 -5.13 -7.87 -15.56
C LYS A 445 -5.25 -6.37 -15.27
N LEU A 446 -6.15 -5.65 -15.96
CA LEU A 446 -6.37 -4.22 -15.73
C LEU A 446 -6.77 -3.91 -14.28
N PHE A 447 -7.57 -4.78 -13.67
CA PHE A 447 -7.95 -4.68 -12.27
C PHE A 447 -6.71 -4.72 -11.37
N LEU A 448 -5.82 -5.70 -11.53
CA LEU A 448 -4.60 -5.88 -10.72
C LEU A 448 -3.50 -4.85 -11.00
N GLU A 449 -3.55 -4.15 -12.14
CA GLU A 449 -2.65 -3.03 -12.48
C GLU A 449 -3.05 -1.70 -11.81
N THR A 450 -4.19 -1.67 -11.09
CA THR A 450 -4.70 -0.46 -10.44
C THR A 450 -3.82 -0.03 -9.25
N ASP A 451 -3.73 1.28 -9.01
CA ASP A 451 -3.16 1.84 -7.79
C ASP A 451 -4.08 1.63 -6.59
N PHE A 452 -3.75 0.65 -5.75
CA PHE A 452 -4.45 0.41 -4.49
C PHE A 452 -3.78 1.12 -3.29
N LEU A 453 -2.66 1.83 -3.47
CA LEU A 453 -1.87 2.41 -2.39
C LEU A 453 -2.18 3.88 -2.11
N SER A 454 -2.45 4.69 -3.12
CA SER A 454 -2.54 6.14 -2.96
C SER A 454 -3.66 6.55 -2.00
N TYR A 455 -4.82 5.88 -2.04
CA TYR A 455 -5.94 6.18 -1.15
C TYR A 455 -5.73 5.74 0.31
N PRO A 456 -5.28 4.51 0.62
CA PRO A 456 -4.92 4.18 2.00
C PRO A 456 -3.78 5.03 2.54
N LEU A 457 -2.83 5.46 1.69
CA LEU A 457 -1.73 6.33 2.11
C LEU A 457 -2.22 7.71 2.59
N VAL A 458 -3.19 8.33 1.90
CA VAL A 458 -3.75 9.62 2.34
C VAL A 458 -4.57 9.49 3.61
N ARG A 459 -5.26 8.35 3.84
CA ARG A 459 -5.94 8.06 5.10
C ARG A 459 -4.95 7.88 6.26
N MET A 460 -3.89 7.10 6.03
CA MET A 460 -2.82 6.84 7.01
C MET A 460 -2.16 8.15 7.47
N LEU A 461 -1.85 9.02 6.51
CA LEU A 461 -1.22 10.31 6.78
C LEU A 461 -2.24 11.42 7.10
N GLY A 462 -3.54 11.12 7.10
CA GLY A 462 -4.59 12.10 7.29
C GLY A 462 -5.48 11.73 8.48
N THR A 463 -6.60 11.08 8.16
CA THR A 463 -7.66 10.81 9.13
C THR A 463 -7.26 9.87 10.25
N ASP A 464 -6.37 8.91 10.01
CA ASP A 464 -6.01 7.92 11.03
C ASP A 464 -5.40 8.58 12.28
N VAL A 465 -4.59 9.62 12.12
CA VAL A 465 -4.01 10.37 13.25
C VAL A 465 -5.08 11.02 14.12
N VAL A 466 -6.17 11.48 13.50
CA VAL A 466 -7.30 12.13 14.19
C VAL A 466 -8.29 11.10 14.75
N ASN A 467 -8.45 9.97 14.07
CA ASN A 467 -9.39 8.91 14.45
C ASN A 467 -9.09 8.29 15.82
N TYR A 468 -7.82 8.29 16.25
CA TYR A 468 -7.45 7.89 17.61
C TYR A 468 -7.93 8.88 18.68
N ILE A 469 -8.15 10.15 18.34
CA ILE A 469 -8.77 11.11 19.27
C ILE A 469 -10.29 10.96 19.21
N TYR A 470 -10.84 11.00 18.00
CA TYR A 470 -12.25 10.83 17.73
C TYR A 470 -12.46 10.29 16.31
N PRO A 471 -13.15 9.14 16.12
CA PRO A 471 -13.30 8.50 14.80
C PRO A 471 -14.29 9.28 13.92
N ILE A 472 -13.77 10.10 12.99
CA ILE A 472 -14.60 10.94 12.10
C ILE A 472 -14.89 10.21 10.78
N LEU A 473 -13.89 9.55 10.22
CA LEU A 473 -13.98 8.87 8.93
C LEU A 473 -13.42 7.44 9.02
N PRO A 474 -13.78 6.54 8.09
CA PRO A 474 -13.19 5.22 8.04
C PRO A 474 -11.67 5.24 7.93
N ASP A 475 -11.04 4.18 8.43
CA ASP A 475 -9.58 4.04 8.50
C ASP A 475 -8.93 3.74 7.13
N ARG A 476 -7.60 3.66 7.12
CA ARG A 476 -6.83 3.28 5.93
C ARG A 476 -7.15 1.88 5.37
N SER A 477 -7.61 0.93 6.18
CA SER A 477 -8.03 -0.38 5.66
C SER A 477 -9.28 -0.27 4.80
N ARG A 478 -10.29 0.51 5.23
CA ARG A 478 -11.48 0.76 4.41
C ARG A 478 -11.11 1.45 3.09
N ALA A 479 -10.14 2.37 3.10
CA ALA A 479 -9.66 2.98 1.87
C ALA A 479 -8.96 1.99 0.92
N LEU A 480 -8.21 1.02 1.45
CA LEU A 480 -7.67 -0.08 0.64
C LEU A 480 -8.79 -0.93 0.03
N GLU A 481 -9.81 -1.29 0.81
CA GLU A 481 -10.98 -2.01 0.32
C GLU A 481 -11.69 -1.24 -0.80
N GLN A 482 -11.90 0.08 -0.64
CA GLN A 482 -12.47 0.92 -1.67
C GLN A 482 -11.59 0.98 -2.93
N GLY A 483 -10.26 1.03 -2.78
CA GLY A 483 -9.34 0.94 -3.91
C GLY A 483 -9.56 -0.33 -4.74
N ILE A 484 -9.78 -1.47 -4.07
CA ILE A 484 -10.10 -2.75 -4.70
C ILE A 484 -11.50 -2.73 -5.33
N GLU A 485 -12.51 -2.20 -4.64
CA GLU A 485 -13.90 -2.11 -5.14
C GLU A 485 -14.04 -1.30 -6.43
N TYR A 486 -13.21 -0.27 -6.62
CA TYR A 486 -13.17 0.53 -7.85
C TYR A 486 -12.05 0.12 -8.82
N GLY A 487 -11.39 -1.02 -8.56
CA GLY A 487 -10.27 -1.53 -9.34
C GLY A 487 -10.62 -1.71 -10.82
N GLY A 488 -9.75 -1.21 -11.71
CA GLY A 488 -9.97 -1.23 -13.16
C GLY A 488 -11.04 -0.24 -13.66
N GLY A 489 -11.58 0.61 -12.79
CA GLY A 489 -12.59 1.63 -13.08
C GLY A 489 -14.04 1.13 -12.97
N ASN A 490 -15.01 2.07 -12.99
CA ASN A 490 -16.44 1.81 -12.71
C ASN A 490 -17.12 0.76 -13.61
N LYS A 491 -16.52 0.39 -14.75
CA LYS A 491 -17.07 -0.59 -15.69
C LYS A 491 -16.39 -1.96 -15.61
N ASN A 492 -15.37 -2.12 -14.76
CA ASN A 492 -14.66 -3.38 -14.65
C ASN A 492 -15.46 -4.35 -13.75
N PRO A 493 -15.83 -5.55 -14.26
CA PRO A 493 -16.66 -6.49 -13.51
C PRO A 493 -15.96 -7.04 -12.26
N PHE A 494 -14.63 -7.03 -12.21
CA PHE A 494 -13.87 -7.49 -11.04
C PHE A 494 -14.07 -6.55 -9.85
N GLY A 495 -13.96 -5.23 -10.04
CA GLY A 495 -14.24 -4.26 -8.96
C GLY A 495 -15.66 -4.42 -8.39
N ALA A 496 -16.65 -4.59 -9.26
CA ALA A 496 -18.03 -4.84 -8.85
C ALA A 496 -18.20 -6.16 -8.07
N PHE A 497 -17.50 -7.23 -8.47
CA PHE A 497 -17.47 -8.48 -7.71
C PHE A 497 -16.87 -8.28 -6.31
N PHE A 498 -15.73 -7.57 -6.22
CA PHE A 498 -15.10 -7.29 -4.92
C PHE A 498 -15.94 -6.38 -4.02
N ALA A 499 -16.77 -5.52 -4.63
CA ALA A 499 -17.76 -4.73 -3.90
C ALA A 499 -18.98 -5.54 -3.45
N ALA A 500 -19.26 -6.72 -4.00
CA ALA A 500 -20.43 -7.50 -3.60
C ALA A 500 -20.23 -8.16 -2.21
N PRO A 501 -21.30 -8.34 -1.42
CA PRO A 501 -21.27 -9.17 -0.22
C PRO A 501 -20.89 -10.62 -0.57
N ILE A 502 -20.13 -11.29 0.29
CA ILE A 502 -19.62 -12.65 0.01
C ILE A 502 -20.77 -13.65 -0.14
N SER A 503 -21.85 -13.48 0.62
CA SER A 503 -23.04 -14.35 0.52
C SER A 503 -23.61 -14.41 -0.90
N THR A 504 -23.43 -13.39 -1.74
CA THR A 504 -23.95 -13.37 -3.11
C THR A 504 -23.38 -14.48 -4.00
N ALA A 505 -22.15 -14.91 -3.72
CA ALA A 505 -21.48 -16.02 -4.39
C ALA A 505 -21.53 -17.33 -3.58
N LEU A 506 -22.11 -17.29 -2.36
CA LEU A 506 -22.32 -18.42 -1.45
C LEU A 506 -23.81 -18.76 -1.20
N SER A 507 -24.76 -18.16 -1.94
CA SER A 507 -26.22 -18.37 -1.80
C SER A 507 -26.74 -19.67 -2.43
N ALA A 508 -27.30 -20.57 -1.62
CA ALA A 508 -27.51 -22.01 -1.91
C ALA A 508 -28.26 -22.34 -3.22
N ASP A 509 -28.98 -21.39 -3.80
CA ASP A 509 -29.70 -21.54 -5.08
C ASP A 509 -28.79 -21.64 -6.31
N LYS A 510 -27.50 -21.31 -6.19
CA LYS A 510 -26.52 -21.49 -7.26
C LYS A 510 -25.83 -22.84 -7.05
N ASP A 511 -25.52 -23.57 -8.12
CA ASP A 511 -24.72 -24.80 -8.10
C ASP A 511 -23.27 -24.53 -7.61
N HIS A 512 -23.10 -24.14 -6.35
CA HIS A 512 -21.82 -23.70 -5.75
C HIS A 512 -20.69 -24.70 -5.91
N TYR A 513 -21.05 -25.95 -6.07
CA TYR A 513 -20.17 -27.10 -6.21
C TYR A 513 -19.43 -27.12 -7.55
N LEU A 514 -19.71 -26.15 -8.44
CA LEU A 514 -18.96 -25.94 -9.67
C LEU A 514 -17.76 -25.00 -9.51
N LEU A 515 -17.63 -24.28 -8.39
CA LEU A 515 -16.50 -23.41 -8.10
C LEU A 515 -15.56 -24.03 -7.07
N PRO A 516 -14.24 -23.83 -7.17
CA PRO A 516 -13.29 -24.41 -6.23
C PRO A 516 -13.47 -23.86 -4.82
N ILE A 517 -13.08 -24.64 -3.81
CA ILE A 517 -13.01 -24.14 -2.44
C ILE A 517 -12.00 -22.98 -2.41
N LEU A 518 -12.41 -21.80 -1.92
CA LEU A 518 -11.50 -20.68 -1.73
C LEU A 518 -11.28 -20.46 -0.24
N CYS A 519 -10.02 -20.51 0.19
CA CYS A 519 -9.59 -20.25 1.56
C CYS A 519 -8.68 -19.02 1.60
N LEU A 520 -9.17 -17.94 2.19
CA LEU A 520 -8.38 -16.74 2.44
C LEU A 520 -7.85 -16.81 3.88
N ASN A 521 -6.53 -16.93 4.01
CA ASN A 521 -5.90 -17.10 5.32
C ASN A 521 -5.73 -15.76 6.04
N THR A 522 -6.00 -15.76 7.34
CA THR A 522 -5.76 -14.65 8.26
C THR A 522 -5.19 -15.19 9.58
N THR A 523 -4.66 -14.32 10.43
CA THR A 523 -4.14 -14.70 11.75
C THR A 523 -4.81 -13.85 12.82
N ARG A 524 -5.31 -14.47 13.88
CA ARG A 524 -5.82 -13.73 15.03
C ARG A 524 -4.65 -13.15 15.82
N MET A 525 -4.64 -11.82 15.98
CA MET A 525 -3.56 -11.06 16.59
C MET A 525 -3.32 -11.43 18.05
N GLN A 526 -4.38 -11.74 18.80
CA GLN A 526 -4.28 -11.92 20.26
C GLN A 526 -3.50 -13.18 20.68
N ASP A 527 -3.60 -14.25 19.91
CA ASP A 527 -3.04 -15.57 20.25
C ASP A 527 -2.31 -16.26 19.09
N ALA A 528 -2.10 -15.54 17.98
CA ALA A 528 -1.51 -16.05 16.74
C ALA A 528 -2.26 -17.26 16.13
N ARG A 529 -3.53 -17.46 16.50
CA ARG A 529 -4.33 -18.59 16.01
C ARG A 529 -4.69 -18.39 14.53
N PRO A 530 -4.46 -19.38 13.65
CA PRO A 530 -4.82 -19.27 12.24
C PRO A 530 -6.34 -19.20 12.06
N GLY A 531 -6.79 -18.32 11.17
CA GLY A 531 -8.19 -18.15 10.77
C GLY A 531 -8.36 -18.27 9.26
N ILE A 532 -9.54 -18.69 8.83
CA ILE A 532 -9.90 -18.89 7.43
C ILE A 532 -11.22 -18.18 7.14
N ILE A 533 -11.24 -17.44 6.04
CA ILE A 533 -12.46 -16.98 5.38
C ILE A 533 -12.66 -17.91 4.17
N GLY A 534 -13.61 -18.84 4.30
CA GLY A 534 -13.78 -19.97 3.38
C GLY A 534 -15.15 -20.01 2.71
N THR A 535 -15.20 -20.49 1.47
CA THR A 535 -16.47 -20.75 0.76
C THR A 535 -17.24 -21.94 1.33
N VAL A 536 -16.53 -22.88 1.95
CA VAL A 536 -17.10 -24.04 2.67
C VAL A 536 -16.92 -23.88 4.17
N LYS A 537 -17.80 -24.52 4.93
CA LYS A 537 -17.68 -24.63 6.39
C LYS A 537 -16.67 -25.72 6.73
N LEU A 538 -15.63 -25.34 7.47
CA LEU A 538 -14.58 -26.22 7.95
C LEU A 538 -14.84 -26.55 9.42
N ASP A 539 -14.70 -27.82 9.81
CA ASP A 539 -14.84 -28.21 11.21
C ASP A 539 -13.55 -27.91 11.98
N SER A 540 -13.60 -26.95 12.91
CA SER A 540 -12.43 -26.48 13.66
C SER A 540 -11.64 -27.60 14.36
N LEU A 541 -12.26 -28.73 14.73
CA LEU A 541 -11.58 -29.86 15.36
C LEU A 541 -10.72 -30.65 14.35
N SER A 542 -11.20 -30.81 13.12
CA SER A 542 -10.51 -31.50 12.03
C SER A 542 -9.39 -30.65 11.40
N TYR A 543 -9.51 -29.32 11.49
CA TYR A 543 -8.59 -28.35 10.89
C TYR A 543 -7.64 -27.69 11.90
N GLY A 544 -7.00 -28.48 12.77
CA GLY A 544 -5.94 -27.99 13.64
C GLY A 544 -6.34 -26.80 14.53
N GLN A 545 -7.60 -26.74 14.95
CA GLN A 545 -8.18 -25.61 15.68
C GLN A 545 -8.21 -24.29 14.89
N ARG A 546 -8.23 -24.28 13.55
CA ARG A 546 -8.42 -23.03 12.79
C ARG A 546 -9.76 -22.37 13.09
N LEU A 547 -9.76 -21.04 13.11
CA LEU A 547 -10.97 -20.24 13.28
C LEU A 547 -11.69 -20.09 11.93
N ASP A 548 -12.98 -20.38 11.90
CA ASP A 548 -13.84 -20.03 10.77
C ASP A 548 -14.36 -18.61 10.96
N VAL A 549 -13.72 -17.66 10.29
CA VAL A 549 -13.90 -16.22 10.53
C VAL A 549 -15.32 -15.75 10.19
N LEU A 550 -15.93 -16.34 9.16
CA LEU A 550 -17.30 -15.99 8.78
C LEU A 550 -18.32 -16.43 9.83
N SER A 551 -18.03 -17.49 10.58
CA SER A 551 -18.89 -17.94 11.68
C SER A 551 -18.81 -17.04 12.92
N LEU A 552 -17.84 -16.10 13.00
CA LEU A 552 -17.75 -15.10 14.05
C LEU A 552 -18.60 -13.85 13.77
N LEU A 553 -19.10 -13.70 12.54
CA LEU A 553 -19.92 -12.54 12.17
C LEU A 553 -21.30 -12.63 12.84
N PRO A 554 -21.86 -11.51 13.33
CA PRO A 554 -23.21 -11.51 13.86
C PRO A 554 -24.24 -11.97 12.82
N PRO A 555 -25.33 -12.66 13.24
CA PRO A 555 -26.40 -13.05 12.32
C PRO A 555 -26.94 -11.86 11.52
N GLY A 556 -27.16 -12.06 10.21
CA GLY A 556 -27.62 -11.01 9.31
C GLY A 556 -26.56 -9.95 8.93
N GLN A 557 -25.30 -10.13 9.33
CA GLN A 557 -24.17 -9.30 8.88
C GLN A 557 -23.27 -10.10 7.92
N ASP A 558 -22.97 -9.50 6.78
CA ASP A 558 -22.04 -10.00 5.76
C ASP A 558 -20.82 -9.08 5.68
N ILE A 559 -19.78 -9.53 4.98
CA ILE A 559 -18.64 -8.72 4.58
C ILE A 559 -18.51 -8.70 3.07
N ARG A 560 -17.88 -7.68 2.51
CA ARG A 560 -17.58 -7.64 1.07
C ARG A 560 -16.40 -8.54 0.75
N TRP A 561 -16.31 -8.99 -0.49
CA TRP A 561 -15.13 -9.72 -0.98
C TRP A 561 -13.83 -8.90 -0.80
N SER A 562 -13.89 -7.58 -0.99
CA SER A 562 -12.80 -6.64 -0.69
C SER A 562 -12.37 -6.71 0.78
N THR A 563 -13.34 -6.67 1.71
CA THR A 563 -13.10 -6.77 3.16
C THR A 563 -12.46 -8.09 3.53
N ALA A 564 -12.90 -9.23 2.97
CA ALA A 564 -12.29 -10.53 3.25
C ALA A 564 -10.84 -10.64 2.77
N VAL A 565 -10.56 -10.21 1.53
CA VAL A 565 -9.20 -10.22 1.01
C VAL A 565 -8.29 -9.29 1.81
N VAL A 566 -8.78 -8.10 2.17
CA VAL A 566 -8.02 -7.15 3.01
C VAL A 566 -7.81 -7.71 4.41
N LEU A 567 -8.78 -8.40 5.01
CA LEU A 567 -8.62 -9.03 6.33
C LEU A 567 -7.48 -10.06 6.35
N GLY A 568 -7.33 -10.84 5.27
CA GLY A 568 -6.18 -11.73 5.06
C GLY A 568 -4.86 -11.03 4.70
N ALA A 569 -4.88 -9.71 4.48
CA ALA A 569 -3.75 -8.89 4.04
C ALA A 569 -3.49 -7.66 4.95
N ARG A 570 -3.98 -7.69 6.19
CA ARG A 570 -3.81 -6.62 7.18
C ARG A 570 -2.41 -6.64 7.77
N PHE A 571 -1.49 -5.92 7.15
CA PHE A 571 -0.13 -5.70 7.64
C PHE A 571 -0.09 -4.36 8.39
N PRO A 572 -0.02 -4.32 9.75
CA PRO A 572 -0.29 -3.12 10.57
C PRO A 572 0.39 -1.81 10.13
N TYR A 573 1.58 -1.90 9.53
CA TYR A 573 2.29 -0.74 8.98
C TYR A 573 1.61 -0.08 7.77
N ILE A 574 0.79 -0.83 7.02
CA ILE A 574 0.03 -0.38 5.86
C ILE A 574 -1.48 -0.40 6.13
N SER A 575 -1.98 -1.46 6.76
CA SER A 575 -3.40 -1.66 7.09
C SER A 575 -3.51 -2.22 8.52
N PRO A 576 -4.24 -1.55 9.43
CA PRO A 576 -4.35 -1.96 10.85
C PRO A 576 -5.06 -3.31 10.99
N ALA A 577 -4.91 -3.98 12.12
CA ALA A 577 -5.67 -5.19 12.45
C ALA A 577 -7.19 -4.93 12.39
N GLY A 578 -7.99 -5.90 11.94
CA GLY A 578 -9.43 -5.74 11.75
C GLY A 578 -10.19 -6.36 12.91
N ALA A 579 -11.01 -5.57 13.61
CA ALA A 579 -11.82 -6.05 14.73
C ALA A 579 -13.17 -6.60 14.25
N ILE A 580 -13.51 -7.81 14.70
CA ILE A 580 -14.81 -8.46 14.54
C ILE A 580 -15.42 -8.65 15.93
N SER A 581 -16.59 -8.07 16.15
CA SER A 581 -17.36 -8.23 17.39
C SER A 581 -18.21 -9.50 17.31
N GLU A 582 -17.92 -10.50 18.14
CA GLU A 582 -18.77 -11.67 18.33
C GLU A 582 -19.78 -11.38 19.45
N MET A 583 -21.08 -11.44 19.13
CA MET A 583 -22.15 -11.28 20.12
C MET A 583 -22.42 -12.62 20.82
N GLY A 584 -21.85 -12.80 22.01
CA GLY A 584 -22.11 -13.94 22.90
C GLY A 584 -23.09 -13.59 24.04
N ALA A 585 -23.65 -14.63 24.69
CA ALA A 585 -24.68 -14.54 25.73
C ALA A 585 -24.23 -13.91 27.09
N GLY A 586 -23.15 -13.13 27.12
CA GLY A 586 -22.69 -12.51 28.38
C GLY A 586 -21.59 -11.46 28.26
N GLN A 587 -20.75 -11.51 27.23
CA GLN A 587 -19.77 -10.45 26.90
C GLN A 587 -19.51 -10.41 25.40
N ASN A 588 -19.46 -9.20 24.82
CA ASN A 588 -18.98 -9.00 23.45
C ASN A 588 -17.48 -9.30 23.40
N GLN A 589 -17.08 -10.31 22.64
CA GLN A 589 -15.67 -10.59 22.40
C GLN A 589 -15.23 -9.88 21.12
N GLU A 590 -14.12 -9.16 21.16
CA GLU A 590 -13.53 -8.53 19.99
C GLU A 590 -12.37 -9.41 19.48
N HIS A 591 -12.46 -9.86 18.24
CA HIS A 591 -11.41 -10.63 17.58
C HIS A 591 -10.64 -9.75 16.60
N TYR A 592 -9.32 -9.64 16.76
CA TYR A 592 -8.49 -8.81 15.90
C TYR A 592 -7.74 -9.68 14.91
N PHE A 593 -7.90 -9.42 13.63
CA PHE A 593 -7.30 -10.20 12.56
C PHE A 593 -6.24 -9.40 11.80
N VAL A 594 -5.11 -10.05 11.53
CA VAL A 594 -3.97 -9.54 10.75
C VAL A 594 -3.67 -10.46 9.58
N ASP A 595 -2.69 -10.07 8.76
CA ASP A 595 -2.23 -10.83 7.61
C ASP A 595 -1.99 -12.32 7.92
N GLY A 596 -2.50 -13.20 7.06
CA GLY A 596 -2.31 -14.65 7.20
C GLY A 596 -0.84 -15.09 7.20
N GLY A 597 0.04 -14.28 6.61
CA GLY A 597 1.47 -14.52 6.54
C GLY A 597 2.22 -14.42 7.86
N TYR A 598 1.57 -13.97 8.94
CA TYR A 598 2.12 -14.05 10.30
C TYR A 598 2.17 -15.50 10.79
N PHE A 599 1.27 -16.36 10.31
CA PHE A 599 1.26 -17.78 10.65
C PHE A 599 1.69 -18.66 9.47
N ASP A 600 1.09 -18.44 8.29
CA ASP A 600 1.34 -19.23 7.08
C ASP A 600 1.18 -18.36 5.84
N ASN A 601 2.29 -17.88 5.28
CA ASN A 601 2.29 -16.95 4.15
C ASN A 601 1.97 -17.62 2.81
N SER A 602 2.13 -18.94 2.69
CA SER A 602 1.83 -19.67 1.45
C SER A 602 0.42 -20.24 1.44
N GLY A 603 -0.18 -20.45 2.62
CA GLY A 603 -1.47 -21.13 2.77
C GLY A 603 -1.37 -22.65 2.58
N ALA A 604 -0.17 -23.23 2.69
CA ALA A 604 0.04 -24.67 2.55
C ALA A 604 -0.58 -25.49 3.69
N GLY A 605 -0.64 -24.93 4.92
CA GLY A 605 -1.12 -25.64 6.09
C GLY A 605 -2.57 -26.10 5.97
N ILE A 606 -3.46 -25.23 5.48
CA ILE A 606 -4.87 -25.61 5.27
C ILE A 606 -5.04 -26.63 4.15
N ILE A 607 -4.24 -26.54 3.07
CA ILE A 607 -4.27 -27.55 2.01
C ILE A 607 -3.85 -28.92 2.56
N HIS A 608 -2.82 -28.96 3.39
CA HIS A 608 -2.38 -30.18 4.05
C HIS A 608 -3.49 -30.78 4.93
N GLU A 609 -4.15 -29.96 5.75
CA GLU A 609 -5.27 -30.40 6.59
C GLU A 609 -6.47 -30.89 5.77
N MET A 610 -6.79 -30.23 4.65
CA MET A 610 -7.85 -30.69 3.73
C MET A 610 -7.54 -32.05 3.12
N ILE A 611 -6.29 -32.29 2.72
CA ILE A 611 -5.89 -33.59 2.15
C ILE A 611 -5.95 -34.68 3.24
N LEU A 612 -5.59 -34.37 4.49
CA LEU A 612 -5.73 -35.30 5.62
C LEU A 612 -7.18 -35.71 5.85
N GLU A 613 -8.11 -34.75 5.90
CA GLU A 613 -9.54 -35.07 6.03
C GLU A 613 -10.07 -35.80 4.80
N LEU A 614 -9.60 -35.43 3.61
CA LEU A 614 -9.98 -36.10 2.37
C LEU A 614 -9.57 -37.57 2.38
N GLU A 615 -8.34 -37.90 2.80
CA GLU A 615 -7.89 -39.28 2.92
C GLU A 615 -8.74 -40.07 3.92
N ASP A 616 -9.09 -39.48 5.05
CA ASP A 616 -9.97 -40.10 6.04
C ASP A 616 -11.37 -40.37 5.47
N LEU A 617 -11.97 -39.38 4.81
CA LEU A 617 -13.29 -39.53 4.18
C LEU A 617 -13.25 -40.56 3.04
N LEU A 618 -12.25 -40.52 2.17
CA LEU A 618 -12.13 -41.48 1.08
C LEU A 618 -11.94 -42.90 1.60
N ALA A 619 -11.26 -43.11 2.73
CA ALA A 619 -11.05 -44.44 3.30
C ALA A 619 -12.25 -44.95 4.12
N ASN A 620 -12.85 -44.08 4.94
CA ASN A 620 -13.73 -44.48 6.03
C ASN A 620 -15.21 -44.11 5.82
N ASP A 621 -15.55 -43.25 4.85
CA ASP A 621 -16.94 -42.85 4.61
C ASP A 621 -17.75 -43.99 3.94
N PRO A 622 -18.80 -44.53 4.59
CA PRO A 622 -19.56 -45.67 4.05
C PRO A 622 -20.30 -45.37 2.75
N TYR A 623 -20.71 -44.11 2.54
CA TYR A 623 -21.40 -43.71 1.32
C TYR A 623 -20.42 -43.69 0.14
N LEU A 624 -19.23 -43.11 0.32
CA LEU A 624 -18.22 -43.07 -0.72
C LEU A 624 -17.71 -44.46 -1.10
N GLN A 625 -17.42 -45.30 -0.10
CA GLN A 625 -16.98 -46.68 -0.32
C GLN A 625 -18.04 -47.51 -1.06
N ARG A 626 -19.33 -47.37 -0.71
CA ARG A 626 -20.41 -48.10 -1.39
C ARG A 626 -20.64 -47.61 -2.82
N ARG A 627 -20.52 -46.29 -3.05
CA ARG A 627 -20.85 -45.69 -4.35
C ARG A 627 -19.71 -45.78 -5.37
N TYR A 628 -18.48 -45.55 -4.94
CA TYR A 628 -17.32 -45.43 -5.84
C TYR A 628 -16.30 -46.56 -5.66
N GLY A 629 -16.21 -47.17 -4.47
CA GLY A 629 -15.34 -48.31 -4.20
C GLY A 629 -13.92 -48.12 -4.73
N THR A 630 -13.46 -49.07 -5.55
CA THR A 630 -12.12 -49.05 -6.15
C THR A 630 -11.90 -47.89 -7.13
N HIS A 631 -12.95 -47.27 -7.69
CA HIS A 631 -12.79 -46.14 -8.62
C HIS A 631 -12.14 -44.92 -7.95
N LEU A 632 -12.22 -44.81 -6.61
CA LEU A 632 -11.56 -43.76 -5.84
C LEU A 632 -10.02 -43.78 -5.97
N SER A 633 -9.40 -44.92 -6.31
CA SER A 633 -7.95 -45.00 -6.52
C SER A 633 -7.48 -44.26 -7.77
N LYS A 634 -8.39 -43.90 -8.69
CA LYS A 634 -8.10 -43.07 -9.87
C LYS A 634 -7.80 -41.63 -9.49
N ILE A 635 -8.19 -41.16 -8.30
CA ILE A 635 -7.93 -39.80 -7.86
C ILE A 635 -6.44 -39.63 -7.58
N LYS A 636 -5.84 -38.60 -8.19
CA LYS A 636 -4.43 -38.25 -8.05
C LYS A 636 -4.30 -36.84 -7.49
N TYR A 637 -3.63 -36.66 -6.35
CA TYR A 637 -3.44 -35.33 -5.80
C TYR A 637 -2.34 -34.57 -6.53
N GLN A 638 -2.68 -33.36 -6.97
CA GLN A 638 -1.74 -32.45 -7.60
C GLN A 638 -1.75 -31.10 -6.87
N VAL A 639 -0.67 -30.80 -6.17
CA VAL A 639 -0.44 -29.52 -5.51
C VAL A 639 0.37 -28.60 -6.41
N LEU A 640 -0.13 -27.40 -6.65
CA LEU A 640 0.56 -26.31 -7.34
C LEU A 640 0.88 -25.20 -6.35
N HIS A 641 2.17 -24.95 -6.12
CA HIS A 641 2.66 -23.83 -5.32
C HIS A 641 3.02 -22.66 -6.23
N ILE A 642 2.31 -21.55 -6.12
CA ILE A 642 2.67 -20.32 -6.83
C ILE A 642 3.46 -19.43 -5.87
N SER A 643 4.78 -19.43 -6.02
CA SER A 643 5.70 -18.76 -5.10
C SER A 643 6.29 -17.48 -5.69
N ASN A 644 6.73 -16.58 -4.82
CA ASN A 644 7.33 -15.30 -5.21
C ASN A 644 8.53 -14.89 -4.36
N SER A 645 9.22 -15.86 -3.77
CA SER A 645 10.37 -15.63 -2.91
C SER A 645 11.69 -15.93 -3.64
N PRO A 646 12.69 -15.03 -3.58
CA PRO A 646 13.99 -15.27 -4.20
C PRO A 646 14.73 -16.40 -3.49
N LYS A 647 15.25 -17.37 -4.26
CA LYS A 647 16.08 -18.47 -3.74
C LYS A 647 17.53 -18.03 -3.53
N ARG A 648 17.76 -17.02 -2.67
CA ARG A 648 19.12 -16.58 -2.31
C ARG A 648 19.70 -17.48 -1.22
N LEU A 649 20.98 -17.85 -1.37
CA LEU A 649 21.76 -18.39 -0.24
C LEU A 649 21.84 -17.30 0.84
N ALA A 650 21.47 -17.63 2.07
CA ALA A 650 21.52 -16.70 3.18
C ALA A 650 22.97 -16.20 3.37
N THR A 651 23.20 -14.90 3.16
CA THR A 651 24.47 -14.25 3.48
C THR A 651 24.44 -13.87 4.95
N PHE A 652 25.20 -14.59 5.78
CA PHE A 652 25.31 -14.29 7.20
C PHE A 652 26.29 -13.15 7.41
N THR A 653 25.78 -11.96 7.73
CA THR A 653 26.59 -10.81 8.14
C THR A 653 26.58 -10.69 9.66
N PRO A 654 27.71 -10.37 10.32
CA PRO A 654 27.71 -10.13 11.75
C PRO A 654 26.77 -8.97 12.10
N VAL A 655 25.93 -9.20 13.11
CA VAL A 655 25.01 -8.18 13.62
C VAL A 655 25.78 -7.26 14.57
N ASN A 656 25.55 -5.95 14.48
CA ASN A 656 26.13 -4.98 15.41
C ASN A 656 25.71 -5.31 16.86
N ALA A 657 26.63 -5.27 17.82
CA ALA A 657 26.36 -5.65 19.20
C ALA A 657 25.18 -4.89 19.83
N LEU A 658 25.05 -3.59 19.59
CA LEU A 658 23.95 -2.79 20.15
C LEU A 658 22.61 -3.12 19.49
N LEU A 659 22.63 -3.45 18.20
CA LEU A 659 21.45 -3.94 17.49
C LEU A 659 21.05 -5.34 17.97
N ASN A 660 22.03 -6.19 18.29
CA ASN A 660 21.79 -7.50 18.88
C ASN A 660 21.15 -7.37 20.28
N ASP A 661 21.75 -6.57 21.17
CA ASP A 661 21.27 -6.41 22.55
C ASP A 661 19.85 -5.80 22.62
N LEU A 662 19.53 -4.88 21.69
CA LEU A 662 18.23 -4.18 21.71
C LEU A 662 17.15 -4.85 20.86
N ALA A 663 17.52 -5.50 19.76
CA ALA A 663 16.57 -5.94 18.74
C ALA A 663 16.59 -7.45 18.46
N ALA A 664 17.44 -8.25 19.09
CA ALA A 664 17.47 -9.70 18.85
C ALA A 664 16.09 -10.38 18.99
N PRO A 665 15.29 -10.16 20.05
CA PRO A 665 13.96 -10.77 20.15
C PRO A 665 13.04 -10.40 18.97
N LEU A 666 13.06 -9.12 18.55
CA LEU A 666 12.24 -8.65 17.44
C LEU A 666 12.71 -9.22 16.09
N ILE A 667 14.03 -9.25 15.86
CA ILE A 667 14.63 -9.82 14.64
C ILE A 667 14.33 -11.32 14.55
N THR A 668 14.44 -12.05 15.66
CA THR A 668 14.11 -13.48 15.73
C THR A 668 12.63 -13.73 15.49
N LEU A 669 11.72 -12.94 16.09
CA LEU A 669 10.28 -13.05 15.84
C LEU A 669 9.96 -12.85 14.35
N ILE A 670 10.53 -11.81 13.72
CA ILE A 670 10.36 -11.55 12.28
C ILE A 670 10.88 -12.74 11.45
N GLY A 671 12.06 -13.28 11.80
CA GLY A 671 12.63 -14.44 11.12
C GLY A 671 11.80 -15.71 11.27
N SER A 672 11.21 -15.92 12.45
CA SER A 672 10.42 -17.13 12.77
C SER A 672 9.18 -17.29 11.89
N TYR A 673 8.50 -16.19 11.53
CA TYR A 673 7.34 -16.23 10.63
C TYR A 673 7.70 -16.77 9.24
N SER A 674 8.86 -16.38 8.70
CA SER A 674 9.35 -16.88 7.41
C SER A 674 9.74 -18.37 7.48
N ALA A 675 10.33 -18.80 8.60
CA ALA A 675 10.70 -20.19 8.82
C ALA A 675 9.46 -21.09 8.97
N GLN A 676 8.41 -20.61 9.64
CA GLN A 676 7.16 -21.34 9.82
C GLN A 676 6.46 -21.62 8.48
N THR A 677 6.40 -20.63 7.59
CA THR A 677 5.88 -20.82 6.22
C THR A 677 6.67 -21.91 5.47
N SER A 678 7.99 -21.81 5.49
CA SER A 678 8.87 -22.79 4.82
C SER A 678 8.70 -24.21 5.39
N ALA A 679 8.47 -24.33 6.69
CA ALA A 679 8.22 -25.62 7.34
C ALA A 679 6.86 -26.22 6.92
N ASN A 680 5.82 -25.40 6.78
CA ASN A 680 4.50 -25.85 6.31
C ASN A 680 4.54 -26.31 4.85
N ASP A 681 5.22 -25.56 3.98
CA ASP A 681 5.45 -25.94 2.58
C ASP A 681 6.16 -27.30 2.48
N TYR A 682 7.23 -27.46 3.25
CA TYR A 682 7.98 -28.73 3.27
C TYR A 682 7.14 -29.89 3.78
N ARG A 683 6.34 -29.70 4.83
CA ARG A 683 5.44 -30.73 5.38
C ARG A 683 4.41 -31.17 4.34
N LEU A 684 3.74 -30.23 3.68
CA LEU A 684 2.78 -30.54 2.62
C LEU A 684 3.45 -31.29 1.47
N LYS A 685 4.61 -30.79 1.00
CA LYS A 685 5.37 -31.43 -0.07
C LYS A 685 5.74 -32.87 0.28
N ALA A 686 6.36 -33.09 1.44
CA ALA A 686 6.81 -34.41 1.86
C ALA A 686 5.64 -35.39 2.01
N TYR A 687 4.52 -34.92 2.57
CA TYR A 687 3.32 -35.72 2.76
C TYR A 687 2.69 -36.16 1.43
N ILE A 688 2.50 -35.23 0.49
CA ILE A 688 1.93 -35.53 -0.83
C ILE A 688 2.84 -36.43 -1.66
N GLU A 689 4.15 -36.17 -1.68
CA GLU A 689 5.10 -37.04 -2.39
C GLU A 689 5.09 -38.46 -1.83
N GLN A 690 4.90 -38.62 -0.51
CA GLN A 690 4.80 -39.93 0.13
C GLN A 690 3.51 -40.66 -0.26
N ILE A 691 2.35 -40.02 -0.16
CA ILE A 691 1.05 -40.65 -0.48
C ILE A 691 0.96 -41.05 -1.94
N GLU A 692 1.35 -40.16 -2.84
CA GLU A 692 1.26 -40.40 -4.27
C GLU A 692 2.23 -41.50 -4.71
N LYS A 693 3.41 -41.57 -4.07
CA LYS A 693 4.35 -42.69 -4.26
C LYS A 693 3.76 -44.03 -3.80
N GLN A 694 2.98 -44.04 -2.72
CA GLN A 694 2.32 -45.24 -2.20
C GLN A 694 1.14 -45.68 -3.08
N LYS A 695 0.32 -44.74 -3.55
CA LYS A 695 -0.91 -45.03 -4.32
C LYS A 695 -0.66 -45.34 -5.79
N HIS A 696 0.23 -44.61 -6.44
CA HIS A 696 0.38 -44.65 -7.91
C HIS A 696 1.76 -45.11 -8.37
N GLY A 697 2.63 -45.51 -7.44
CA GLY A 697 3.97 -46.00 -7.73
C GLY A 697 4.97 -44.86 -8.01
N GLY A 698 6.21 -45.02 -7.54
CA GLY A 698 7.26 -43.99 -7.59
C GLY A 698 7.86 -43.69 -8.97
N ASN A 699 7.14 -43.93 -10.07
CA ASN A 699 7.63 -43.57 -11.39
C ASN A 699 7.72 -42.04 -11.51
N ALA A 700 8.85 -41.54 -12.02
CA ALA A 700 9.08 -40.11 -12.21
C ALA A 700 8.05 -39.55 -13.22
N SER A 701 6.99 -38.95 -12.71
CA SER A 701 6.03 -38.20 -13.52
C SER A 701 6.68 -36.89 -13.99
N VAL A 702 6.34 -36.45 -15.20
CA VAL A 702 6.83 -35.19 -15.79
C VAL A 702 6.54 -34.00 -14.88
N CYS A 703 5.40 -34.04 -14.19
CA CYS A 703 5.06 -33.13 -13.09
C CYS A 703 5.01 -33.93 -11.78
N PRO A 704 5.89 -33.64 -10.80
CA PRO A 704 5.74 -34.19 -9.46
C PRO A 704 4.41 -33.77 -8.82
N ALA A 705 3.93 -34.56 -7.87
CA ALA A 705 2.69 -34.28 -7.15
C ALA A 705 2.70 -32.92 -6.43
N TYR A 706 3.88 -32.41 -6.06
CA TYR A 706 4.06 -31.03 -5.62
C TYR A 706 4.89 -30.26 -6.67
N PHE A 707 4.28 -29.27 -7.32
CA PHE A 707 4.90 -28.49 -8.40
C PHE A 707 4.99 -27.00 -8.03
N GLU A 708 6.18 -26.42 -8.05
CA GLU A 708 6.40 -25.01 -7.71
C GLU A 708 6.63 -24.13 -8.95
N LEU A 709 5.86 -23.06 -9.06
CA LEU A 709 6.00 -21.99 -10.05
C LEU A 709 6.44 -20.69 -9.36
N ASN A 710 7.75 -20.41 -9.42
CA ASN A 710 8.33 -19.26 -8.74
C ASN A 710 8.51 -18.07 -9.70
N LEU A 711 8.10 -16.88 -9.25
CA LEU A 711 8.33 -15.62 -9.94
C LEU A 711 9.82 -15.39 -10.24
N TYR A 712 10.72 -15.75 -9.34
CA TYR A 712 12.17 -15.57 -9.51
C TYR A 712 12.80 -16.72 -10.31
N SER A 713 13.75 -16.41 -11.20
CA SER A 713 14.54 -17.46 -11.88
C SER A 713 15.53 -18.14 -10.93
N ARG A 714 15.99 -19.34 -11.29
CA ARG A 714 16.99 -20.11 -10.53
C ARG A 714 18.44 -19.78 -10.93
N ASP A 715 18.65 -18.96 -11.96
CA ASP A 715 19.96 -18.71 -12.56
C ASP A 715 20.79 -17.68 -11.78
N THR A 716 22.12 -17.66 -11.94
CA THR A 716 23.02 -16.72 -11.25
C THR A 716 22.75 -15.24 -11.54
N ILE A 717 22.13 -14.91 -12.69
CA ILE A 717 21.68 -13.56 -13.05
C ILE A 717 20.53 -13.07 -12.14
N SER A 718 19.78 -13.99 -11.51
CA SER A 718 18.65 -13.71 -10.61
C SER A 718 19.04 -12.97 -9.33
N GLN A 719 20.33 -12.90 -8.98
CA GLN A 719 20.78 -12.13 -7.81
C GLN A 719 20.42 -10.64 -7.92
N ASN A 720 20.24 -10.11 -9.13
CA ASN A 720 19.86 -8.72 -9.38
C ASN A 720 18.38 -8.54 -9.79
N GLU A 721 17.60 -9.61 -9.92
CA GLU A 721 16.16 -9.50 -10.17
C GLU A 721 15.43 -9.04 -8.91
N TYR A 722 14.64 -7.97 -9.03
CA TYR A 722 13.85 -7.46 -7.92
C TYR A 722 12.43 -7.08 -8.37
N TYR A 723 11.46 -7.58 -7.60
CA TYR A 723 10.05 -7.29 -7.75
C TYR A 723 9.52 -6.68 -6.44
N PRO A 724 9.10 -5.40 -6.46
CA PRO A 724 8.69 -4.68 -5.26
C PRO A 724 7.41 -5.25 -4.67
N MET A 725 7.36 -5.28 -3.34
CA MET A 725 6.18 -5.70 -2.59
C MET A 725 5.40 -4.45 -2.17
N ASN A 726 4.44 -4.04 -2.99
CA ASN A 726 3.62 -2.84 -2.85
C ASN A 726 2.16 -3.12 -3.24
N TRP A 727 1.26 -2.23 -2.82
CA TRP A 727 -0.13 -2.17 -3.31
C TRP A 727 -0.31 -1.37 -4.61
N VAL A 728 0.80 -0.89 -5.19
CA VAL A 728 0.89 -0.28 -6.51
C VAL A 728 2.20 -0.74 -7.16
N ILE A 729 2.17 -1.06 -8.45
CA ILE A 729 3.33 -1.60 -9.16
C ILE A 729 3.62 -0.74 -10.38
N SER A 730 4.88 -0.35 -10.57
CA SER A 730 5.28 0.36 -11.79
C SER A 730 5.05 -0.47 -13.06
N THR A 731 4.84 0.20 -14.19
CA THR A 731 4.70 -0.44 -15.50
C THR A 731 5.97 -1.22 -15.87
N SER A 732 7.15 -0.73 -15.51
CA SER A 732 8.40 -1.46 -15.72
C SER A 732 8.45 -2.77 -14.93
N SER A 733 8.03 -2.75 -13.67
CA SER A 733 7.95 -3.96 -12.85
C SER A 733 6.92 -4.96 -13.39
N LEU A 734 5.74 -4.48 -13.80
CA LEU A 734 4.71 -5.29 -14.46
C LEU A 734 5.21 -5.93 -15.77
N LYS A 735 5.93 -5.17 -16.62
CA LYS A 735 6.52 -5.69 -17.86
C LYS A 735 7.51 -6.81 -17.59
N ARG A 736 8.37 -6.69 -16.58
CA ARG A 736 9.29 -7.78 -16.18
C ARG A 736 8.53 -9.02 -15.72
N MET A 737 7.47 -8.84 -14.92
CA MET A 737 6.61 -9.95 -14.51
C MET A 737 5.88 -10.62 -15.70
N GLN A 738 5.45 -9.85 -16.70
CA GLN A 738 4.86 -10.37 -17.93
C GLN A 738 5.85 -11.15 -18.79
N GLN A 739 7.07 -10.62 -18.96
CA GLN A 739 8.16 -11.34 -19.63
C GLN A 739 8.45 -12.65 -18.92
N ARG A 740 8.51 -12.63 -17.59
CA ARG A 740 8.68 -13.82 -16.77
C ARG A 740 7.55 -14.83 -16.97
N LEU A 741 6.30 -14.37 -16.96
CA LEU A 741 5.12 -15.22 -17.22
C LEU A 741 5.22 -15.93 -18.58
N GLN A 742 5.69 -15.24 -19.62
CA GLN A 742 5.84 -15.79 -20.96
C GLN A 742 7.01 -16.77 -21.08
N GLN A 743 8.10 -16.52 -20.36
CA GLN A 743 9.33 -17.29 -20.45
C GLN A 743 9.43 -18.44 -19.42
N HIS A 744 8.52 -18.50 -18.44
CA HIS A 744 8.60 -19.50 -17.37
C HIS A 744 8.33 -20.92 -17.91
N PRO A 745 9.31 -21.84 -17.91
CA PRO A 745 9.19 -23.14 -18.57
C PRO A 745 8.17 -24.06 -17.89
N GLY A 746 7.96 -23.91 -16.58
CA GLY A 746 7.02 -24.75 -15.83
C GLY A 746 5.53 -24.50 -16.15
N ILE A 747 5.18 -23.32 -16.67
CA ILE A 747 3.77 -22.97 -16.96
C ILE A 747 3.21 -23.79 -18.13
N PRO A 748 3.82 -23.79 -19.33
CA PRO A 748 3.34 -24.64 -20.43
C PRO A 748 3.52 -26.13 -20.11
N LEU A 749 4.55 -26.51 -19.35
CA LEU A 749 4.76 -27.89 -18.92
C LEU A 749 3.56 -28.41 -18.09
N PHE A 750 3.14 -27.64 -17.08
CA PHE A 750 2.01 -28.03 -16.24
C PHE A 750 0.68 -28.02 -17.02
N ALA A 751 0.48 -27.05 -17.91
CA ALA A 751 -0.71 -27.02 -18.76
C ALA A 751 -0.78 -28.24 -19.69
N ALA A 752 0.33 -28.60 -20.34
CA ALA A 752 0.41 -29.79 -21.19
C ALA A 752 0.24 -31.10 -20.39
N TYR A 753 0.71 -31.13 -19.15
CA TYR A 753 0.46 -32.25 -18.24
C TYR A 753 -1.04 -32.44 -17.97
N LEU A 754 -1.76 -31.37 -17.61
CA LEU A 754 -3.22 -31.42 -17.44
C LEU A 754 -3.93 -31.86 -18.73
N ASP A 755 -3.42 -31.41 -19.88
CA ASP A 755 -3.98 -31.80 -21.16
C ASP A 755 -3.83 -33.29 -21.48
N SER A 756 -2.69 -33.89 -21.10
CA SER A 756 -2.38 -35.29 -21.38
C SER A 756 -3.12 -36.29 -20.47
N LEU A 757 -3.49 -35.89 -19.26
CA LEU A 757 -4.19 -36.76 -18.32
C LEU A 757 -5.67 -36.97 -18.65
N ILE A 758 -6.28 -36.03 -19.37
CA ILE A 758 -7.73 -36.00 -19.56
C ILE A 758 -8.00 -35.98 -21.08
N PRO A 759 -8.52 -37.07 -21.66
CA PRO A 759 -8.94 -37.08 -23.06
C PRO A 759 -9.91 -35.94 -23.33
N ALA A 760 -9.94 -35.41 -24.56
CA ALA A 760 -10.92 -34.40 -24.96
C ALA A 760 -12.33 -35.00 -24.86
N THR A 761 -12.98 -34.87 -23.70
CA THR A 761 -14.38 -35.20 -23.55
C THR A 761 -15.19 -34.12 -24.24
N ASN A 762 -16.29 -34.49 -24.92
CA ASN A 762 -17.25 -33.60 -25.59
C ASN A 762 -18.03 -32.69 -24.60
N LYS A 763 -17.36 -32.09 -23.60
CA LYS A 763 -17.95 -31.14 -22.63
C LYS A 763 -18.03 -29.71 -23.19
N SER A 764 -17.75 -29.49 -24.47
CA SER A 764 -17.95 -28.19 -25.15
C SER A 764 -19.43 -27.74 -25.21
N ASN A 765 -20.39 -28.61 -24.91
CA ASN A 765 -21.82 -28.29 -24.96
C ASN A 765 -22.42 -27.71 -23.66
N PHE A 766 -21.67 -27.65 -22.54
CA PHE A 766 -22.19 -27.10 -21.27
C PHE A 766 -21.82 -25.64 -21.01
N ILE A 767 -21.05 -24.99 -21.89
CA ILE A 767 -20.56 -23.61 -21.68
C ILE A 767 -21.40 -22.55 -22.44
N HIS A 768 -22.38 -22.96 -23.26
CA HIS A 768 -23.16 -22.03 -24.08
C HIS A 768 -24.69 -22.24 -24.02
N LYS A 769 -25.29 -22.11 -22.84
CA LYS A 769 -26.69 -21.66 -22.75
C LYS A 769 -26.80 -20.53 -21.72
N PRO A 770 -26.98 -19.26 -22.14
CA PRO A 770 -27.42 -18.23 -21.21
C PRO A 770 -28.81 -18.60 -20.71
N LEU A 771 -28.95 -18.79 -19.41
CA LEU A 771 -30.25 -18.87 -18.75
C LEU A 771 -30.90 -17.48 -18.76
N ASN A 772 -32.05 -17.41 -19.43
CA ASN A 772 -33.15 -16.44 -19.38
C ASN A 772 -32.86 -14.99 -18.89
N PRO A 773 -33.02 -13.94 -19.72
CA PRO A 773 -32.70 -12.54 -19.39
C PRO A 773 -33.68 -11.82 -18.43
N TYR A 774 -34.53 -12.52 -17.69
CA TYR A 774 -35.44 -11.91 -16.72
C TYR A 774 -34.83 -11.90 -15.32
N LEU A 775 -33.83 -11.05 -15.08
CA LEU A 775 -33.41 -10.58 -13.75
C LEU A 775 -32.50 -9.35 -13.91
N TYR A 776 -33.02 -8.33 -14.58
CA TYR A 776 -32.45 -6.97 -14.54
C TYR A 776 -32.91 -6.28 -13.25
N GLY A 777 -32.01 -6.24 -12.27
CA GLY A 777 -32.24 -5.57 -10.99
C GLY A 777 -30.97 -5.08 -10.32
N LEU A 778 -29.94 -4.67 -11.08
CA LEU A 778 -28.71 -4.10 -10.53
C LEU A 778 -28.17 -2.95 -11.39
N THR A 779 -29.00 -1.93 -11.60
CA THR A 779 -28.54 -0.58 -11.98
C THR A 779 -29.59 0.44 -11.51
N ASN A 780 -29.43 0.96 -10.29
CA ASN A 780 -29.82 2.32 -9.84
C ASN A 780 -30.03 2.36 -8.32
N LEU A 781 -28.93 2.39 -7.56
CA LEU A 781 -28.93 2.88 -6.18
C LEU A 781 -27.63 3.67 -5.93
N SER A 782 -27.45 4.75 -6.68
CA SER A 782 -26.40 5.74 -6.42
C SER A 782 -26.75 7.12 -6.99
N SER A 783 -27.94 7.64 -6.66
CA SER A 783 -28.15 9.08 -6.58
C SER A 783 -29.48 9.37 -5.91
N GLN A 784 -29.45 9.83 -4.66
CA GLN A 784 -30.35 10.87 -4.15
C GLN A 784 -29.99 11.17 -2.69
N THR A 785 -29.08 12.12 -2.52
CA THR A 785 -29.00 12.96 -1.34
C THR A 785 -28.92 14.41 -1.82
N SER A 786 -30.07 15.06 -1.92
CA SER A 786 -30.16 16.52 -2.03
C SER A 786 -31.21 17.03 -1.04
N PHE A 787 -30.73 17.77 -0.04
CA PHE A 787 -31.50 18.55 0.91
C PHE A 787 -32.02 19.85 0.26
N SER A 788 -33.33 20.07 0.28
CA SER A 788 -34.08 21.35 0.23
C SER A 788 -35.55 20.99 -0.01
N GLY A 789 -36.61 21.46 0.65
CA GLY A 789 -36.84 22.60 1.52
C GLY A 789 -38.27 23.10 1.21
N LEU A 790 -39.12 23.14 2.23
CA LEU A 790 -40.44 23.80 2.36
C LEU A 790 -41.72 23.13 1.77
N PRO A 791 -42.87 23.25 2.49
CA PRO A 791 -44.14 22.65 2.12
C PRO A 791 -45.02 23.62 1.34
N ASP A 792 -45.62 23.17 0.24
CA ASP A 792 -46.67 23.93 -0.43
C ASP A 792 -48.02 23.20 -0.34
N THR A 793 -48.95 23.96 0.21
CA THR A 793 -50.39 23.73 0.33
C THR A 793 -51.05 23.66 -1.04
N GLY A 794 -51.96 22.69 -1.25
CA GLY A 794 -52.71 22.61 -2.50
C GLY A 794 -53.88 21.64 -2.45
N ALA A 795 -55.05 22.17 -2.11
CA ALA A 795 -56.36 21.53 -2.06
C ALA A 795 -56.72 20.64 -3.26
N GLN A 796 -57.37 19.50 -2.98
CA GLN A 796 -58.29 18.82 -3.90
C GLN A 796 -59.72 19.28 -3.64
N PRO A 797 -60.55 19.50 -4.69
CA PRO A 797 -61.99 19.40 -4.58
C PRO A 797 -62.52 18.13 -5.28
N ARG A 798 -63.50 17.49 -4.62
CA ARG A 798 -64.73 16.80 -5.11
C ARG A 798 -64.60 15.91 -6.37
N ASP A 799 -65.03 14.65 -6.37
CA ASP A 799 -66.25 14.04 -5.82
C ASP A 799 -66.02 12.71 -5.08
#